data_AF-K1YNV3-F1
#
_entry.id   AF-K1YNV3-F1
#
_cell.length_a   1.000
_cell.length_b   1.000
_cell.length_c   1.000
_cell.angle_alpha   90.00
_cell.angle_beta   90.00
_cell.angle_gamma   90.00
#
_symmetry.space_group_name_H-M   'P 1'
#
loop_
_entity.id
_entity.type
_entity.pdbx_description
1 polymer ?
#
loop_
_entity_poly.entity_id
_entity_poly.type
_entity_poly.pdbx_seq_one_letter_code
_entity_poly.pdbx_strand_id
1 'polypeptide(L)'
;MTNMAMKDGSSEASSVSPVVQSLVNFIEVFYRIFKIGNYYPIGHVVLDQAAFNFLQQLRETFHALHTVTIEVDSHRLLVEKTALPEDTPSAQELGGMLANLGIKSIEMQRDMPHKHVLQFVRALLAWRGHLESASSFISYDISGLPSTVRITQLEYLVDENSIVPEGKEGGNNIPLEELCAALGSRGLDDRQLLQCREFLAKLSVPEDGEKPTVPGLPHATWQDVQNLLYRVVTRDHRQDEHISAMVAQNDVSALASIFGRLERSVTDSKGKTAINLLLRHLTGSGTSRPGPVREVAKVEVPHRQGVAKPTVTAGQITQFVDDNKMPIAALEKITSADQSEIISVILQMLGSTENRKSIDSCERMLAAFVNGLMTAEERMVLIGGMRNFAEGEDEDRFRGVLKLVLTSCRETQSLLSFTFLKEMWSKMPYNLHGAVWPFVVNELLIVGMGESKERFYEVTEIASHMQLGAMRCLRSQLEELDAFREQKVAPVVFCPAWIRSYRLFAFLLETSLAGIIAEKVVAELQNAPPEQFIAVIAPILQISVPDHLQFLHSYLAEVRHDSPPLALKMAAGQIILQFLENITEEQKKLPWLAKTIDAMAGLQVRGTKEILDRIANERRMGLLPAWPKQCRQAATTALDKIKSRQLSRLL
;
A
#
# COMPACT_ATOMS: atom_id res chain seq x y z
N MET A 1 -20.66 74.00 -40.18
CA MET A 1 -19.29 74.08 -39.64
C MET A 1 -19.30 73.49 -38.24
N THR A 2 -19.07 72.18 -38.14
CA THR A 2 -18.84 71.48 -36.86
C THR A 2 -18.04 70.23 -37.20
N ASN A 3 -16.73 70.23 -36.91
CA ASN A 3 -15.85 69.09 -37.12
C ASN A 3 -15.77 68.28 -35.82
N MET A 4 -16.16 67.00 -35.90
CA MET A 4 -15.86 65.96 -34.92
C MET A 4 -14.41 65.53 -35.09
N ALA A 5 -13.62 65.63 -34.02
CA ALA A 5 -12.32 64.98 -33.90
C ALA A 5 -12.50 63.66 -33.16
N MET A 6 -12.36 62.54 -33.88
CA MET A 6 -12.10 61.22 -33.30
C MET A 6 -10.68 61.22 -32.73
N LYS A 7 -10.55 60.79 -31.48
CA LYS A 7 -9.28 60.61 -30.79
C LYS A 7 -9.00 59.11 -30.78
N ASP A 8 -8.11 58.67 -31.67
CA ASP A 8 -7.58 57.31 -31.69
C ASP A 8 -6.78 57.06 -30.40
N GLY A 9 -7.31 56.18 -29.55
CA GLY A 9 -6.59 55.61 -28.41
C GLY A 9 -5.81 54.39 -28.86
N SER A 10 -4.60 54.58 -29.35
CA SER A 10 -3.63 53.51 -29.54
C SER A 10 -3.26 52.92 -28.18
N SER A 11 -3.79 51.73 -27.89
CA SER A 11 -3.35 50.88 -26.77
C SER A 11 -1.87 50.55 -26.97
N GLU A 12 -1.01 51.17 -26.17
CA GLU A 12 0.40 50.80 -26.05
C GLU A 12 0.44 49.37 -25.50
N ALA A 13 0.56 48.38 -26.39
CA ALA A 13 0.92 47.02 -26.02
C ALA A 13 2.32 47.09 -25.39
N SER A 14 2.37 47.04 -24.06
CA SER A 14 3.60 46.99 -23.28
C SER A 14 4.44 45.81 -23.75
N SER A 15 5.50 46.09 -24.49
CA SER A 15 6.44 45.08 -24.94
C SER A 15 7.13 44.47 -23.73
N VAL A 16 6.68 43.28 -23.32
CA VAL A 16 7.29 42.50 -22.25
C VAL A 16 8.75 42.23 -22.63
N SER A 17 9.68 42.48 -21.71
CA SER A 17 11.12 42.25 -21.93
C SER A 17 11.37 40.80 -22.35
N PRO A 18 12.25 40.52 -23.34
CA PRO A 18 12.54 39.15 -23.80
C PRO A 18 13.04 38.25 -22.67
N VAL A 19 13.70 38.82 -21.65
CA VAL A 19 14.13 38.09 -20.46
C VAL A 19 12.94 37.59 -19.65
N VAL A 20 11.95 38.44 -19.42
CA VAL A 20 10.73 38.08 -18.67
C VAL A 20 9.96 37.01 -19.42
N GLN A 21 9.88 37.09 -20.75
CA GLN A 21 9.23 36.06 -21.57
C GLN A 21 9.94 34.69 -21.44
N SER A 22 11.27 34.67 -21.40
CA SER A 22 12.03 33.43 -21.17
C SER A 22 11.74 32.81 -19.80
N LEU A 23 11.61 33.64 -18.76
CA LEU A 23 11.28 33.18 -17.40
C LEU A 23 9.85 32.66 -17.31
N VAL A 24 8.89 33.29 -18.01
CA VAL A 24 7.51 32.82 -18.11
C VAL A 24 7.46 31.43 -18.76
N ASN A 25 8.16 31.25 -19.89
CA ASN A 25 8.23 29.95 -20.57
C ASN A 25 8.86 28.87 -19.66
N PHE A 26 9.91 29.23 -18.92
CA PHE A 26 10.54 28.32 -17.95
C PHE A 26 9.55 27.86 -16.87
N ILE A 27 8.80 28.78 -16.25
CA ILE A 27 7.80 28.44 -15.23
C ILE A 27 6.64 27.64 -15.81
N GLU A 28 6.21 27.93 -17.04
CA GLU A 28 5.17 27.14 -17.71
C GLU A 28 5.62 25.67 -17.90
N VAL A 29 6.85 25.46 -18.38
CA VAL A 29 7.40 24.11 -18.55
C VAL A 29 7.58 23.42 -17.21
N PHE A 30 8.06 24.13 -16.18
CA PHE A 30 8.20 23.58 -14.83
C PHE A 30 6.85 23.15 -14.24
N TYR A 31 5.86 24.04 -14.30
CA TYR A 31 4.52 23.78 -13.80
C TYR A 31 3.83 22.63 -14.57
N ARG A 32 4.07 22.52 -15.87
CA ARG A 32 3.56 21.44 -16.72
C ARG A 32 3.99 20.05 -16.23
N ILE A 33 5.18 19.90 -15.63
CA ILE A 33 5.61 18.61 -15.06
C ILE A 33 4.68 18.19 -13.91
N PHE A 34 4.21 19.13 -13.07
CA PHE A 34 3.27 18.82 -12.00
C PHE A 34 1.89 18.48 -12.55
N LYS A 35 1.40 19.21 -13.55
CA LYS A 35 0.15 18.87 -14.25
C LYS A 35 0.21 17.45 -14.81
N ILE A 36 1.30 17.08 -15.49
CA ILE A 36 1.49 15.74 -16.05
C ILE A 36 1.70 14.69 -14.93
N GLY A 37 2.48 15.01 -13.90
CA GLY A 37 2.76 14.10 -12.79
C GLY A 37 1.53 13.72 -11.96
N ASN A 38 0.46 14.53 -12.00
CA ASN A 38 -0.83 14.15 -11.42
C ASN A 38 -1.49 12.97 -12.15
N TYR A 39 -1.20 12.77 -13.44
CA TYR A 39 -1.87 11.80 -14.32
C TYR A 39 -0.99 10.62 -14.73
N TYR A 40 0.34 10.76 -14.60
CA TYR A 40 1.30 9.76 -15.05
C TYR A 40 2.31 9.43 -13.95
N PRO A 41 2.58 8.14 -13.66
CA PRO A 41 3.59 7.74 -12.68
C PRO A 41 5.01 7.94 -13.21
N ILE A 42 5.98 7.95 -12.29
CA ILE A 42 7.42 7.94 -12.64
C ILE A 42 7.73 6.72 -13.54
N GLY A 43 8.46 6.97 -14.63
CA GLY A 43 8.82 5.95 -15.63
C GLY A 43 7.87 5.90 -16.83
N HIS A 44 6.77 6.67 -16.81
CA HIS A 44 5.94 6.88 -18.00
C HIS A 44 6.61 7.87 -18.95
N VAL A 45 6.64 7.55 -20.26
CA VAL A 45 7.35 8.31 -21.29
C VAL A 45 6.94 9.79 -21.32
N VAL A 46 5.65 10.08 -21.16
CA VAL A 46 5.12 11.47 -21.17
C VAL A 46 5.67 12.30 -20.00
N LEU A 47 5.72 11.74 -18.79
CA LEU A 47 6.27 12.43 -17.62
C LEU A 47 7.79 12.59 -17.75
N ASP A 48 8.46 11.55 -18.22
CA ASP A 48 9.91 11.57 -18.42
C ASP A 48 10.32 12.61 -19.47
N GLN A 49 9.55 12.75 -20.56
CA GLN A 49 9.75 13.77 -21.59
C GLN A 49 9.48 15.18 -21.05
N ALA A 50 8.44 15.37 -20.24
CA ALA A 50 8.15 16.66 -19.61
C ALA A 50 9.28 17.09 -18.67
N ALA A 51 9.78 16.16 -17.84
CA ALA A 51 10.92 16.39 -16.97
C ALA A 51 12.21 16.68 -17.76
N PHE A 52 12.42 16.01 -18.90
CA PHE A 52 13.54 16.30 -19.80
C PHE A 52 13.46 17.71 -20.40
N ASN A 53 12.29 18.09 -20.92
CA ASN A 53 12.06 19.43 -21.49
C ASN A 53 12.29 20.53 -20.44
N PHE A 54 11.88 20.30 -19.19
CA PHE A 54 12.19 21.21 -18.09
C PHE A 54 13.68 21.36 -17.84
N LEU A 55 14.43 20.26 -17.78
CA LEU A 55 15.89 20.32 -17.60
C LEU A 55 16.58 21.07 -18.73
N GLN A 56 16.11 20.87 -19.97
CA GLN A 56 16.61 21.60 -21.11
C GLN A 56 16.36 23.10 -20.95
N GLN A 57 15.13 23.51 -20.61
CA GLN A 57 14.78 24.91 -20.36
C GLN A 57 15.54 25.53 -19.18
N LEU A 58 15.77 24.77 -18.11
CA LEU A 58 16.57 25.19 -16.95
C LEU A 58 18.01 25.51 -17.38
N ARG A 59 18.62 24.67 -18.23
CA ARG A 59 19.99 24.86 -18.72
C ARG A 59 20.10 26.00 -19.72
N GLU A 60 19.14 26.13 -20.63
CA GLU A 60 19.12 27.17 -21.66
C GLU A 60 18.88 28.57 -21.05
N THR A 61 17.87 28.70 -20.18
CA THR A 61 17.49 29.98 -19.59
C THR A 61 18.54 30.50 -18.60
N PHE A 62 19.19 29.62 -17.84
CA PHE A 62 20.11 29.98 -16.76
C PHE A 62 21.56 29.54 -17.00
N HIS A 63 22.07 29.70 -18.22
CA HIS A 63 23.42 29.28 -18.60
C HIS A 63 24.56 29.92 -17.77
N ALA A 64 24.33 31.07 -17.15
CA ALA A 64 25.33 31.77 -16.33
C ALA A 64 25.27 31.39 -14.83
N LEU A 65 24.23 30.72 -14.37
CA LEU A 65 24.00 30.41 -12.96
C LEU A 65 24.21 28.92 -12.68
N HIS A 66 24.68 28.60 -11.47
CA HIS A 66 24.83 27.21 -11.02
C HIS A 66 23.58 26.71 -10.29
N THR A 67 22.92 27.60 -9.55
CA THR A 67 21.64 27.36 -8.89
C THR A 67 20.62 28.38 -9.38
N VAL A 68 19.35 27.96 -9.40
CA VAL A 68 18.20 28.78 -9.78
C VAL A 68 17.23 28.80 -8.61
N THR A 69 16.80 29.99 -8.20
CA THR A 69 15.93 30.23 -7.05
C THR A 69 14.57 30.71 -7.53
N ILE A 70 13.53 30.00 -7.11
CA ILE A 70 12.12 30.37 -7.29
C ILE A 70 11.59 30.74 -5.90
N GLU A 71 11.13 31.98 -5.73
CA GLU A 71 10.64 32.49 -4.45
C GLU A 71 9.15 32.85 -4.56
N VAL A 72 8.40 32.62 -3.49
CA VAL A 72 7.01 33.04 -3.33
C VAL A 72 7.00 34.26 -2.43
N ASP A 73 6.63 35.42 -2.98
CA ASP A 73 6.48 36.66 -2.22
C ASP A 73 5.03 37.12 -2.27
N SER A 74 4.35 37.05 -1.13
CA SER A 74 2.99 37.53 -0.88
C SER A 74 1.93 36.90 -1.78
N HIS A 75 1.92 37.19 -3.09
CA HIS A 75 1.10 36.55 -4.13
C HIS A 75 1.80 36.45 -5.50
N ARG A 76 3.10 36.74 -5.60
CA ARG A 76 3.87 36.72 -6.83
C ARG A 76 4.95 35.64 -6.77
N LEU A 77 5.25 35.08 -7.93
CA LEU A 77 6.37 34.17 -8.10
C LEU A 77 7.56 34.97 -8.66
N LEU A 78 8.68 34.92 -7.96
CA LEU A 78 9.94 35.49 -8.41
C LEU A 78 10.86 34.38 -8.89
N VAL A 79 11.56 34.63 -9.99
CA VAL A 79 12.64 33.75 -10.46
C VAL A 79 13.90 34.60 -10.55
N GLU A 80 14.93 34.22 -9.79
CA GLU A 80 16.17 35.02 -9.68
C GLU A 80 15.89 36.50 -9.36
N LYS A 81 15.02 36.75 -8.38
CA LYS A 81 14.57 38.08 -7.93
C LYS A 81 13.79 38.90 -8.98
N THR A 82 13.48 38.31 -10.12
CA THR A 82 12.65 38.93 -11.15
C THR A 82 11.21 38.48 -10.95
N ALA A 83 10.32 39.42 -10.63
CA ALA A 83 8.90 39.13 -10.46
C ALA A 83 8.25 38.82 -11.82
N LEU A 84 7.50 37.72 -11.87
CA LEU A 84 6.73 37.35 -13.05
C LEU A 84 5.43 38.15 -13.15
N PRO A 85 4.92 38.37 -14.38
CA PRO A 85 3.62 39.02 -14.58
C PRO A 85 2.49 38.27 -13.85
N GLU A 86 1.67 39.01 -13.11
CA GLU A 86 0.57 38.44 -12.32
C GLU A 86 -0.47 37.73 -13.19
N ASP A 87 -0.61 38.11 -14.45
CA ASP A 87 -1.55 37.52 -15.41
C ASP A 87 -1.11 36.16 -15.97
N THR A 88 0.07 35.67 -15.60
CA THR A 88 0.57 34.35 -16.03
C THR A 88 -0.08 33.22 -15.22
N PRO A 89 -0.98 32.40 -15.81
CA PRO A 89 -1.76 31.42 -15.04
C PRO A 89 -0.88 30.35 -14.37
N SER A 90 0.15 29.87 -15.08
CA SER A 90 1.09 28.87 -14.55
C SER A 90 1.88 29.39 -13.34
N ALA A 91 2.21 30.68 -13.31
CA ALA A 91 2.93 31.29 -12.19
C ALA A 91 2.00 31.45 -10.96
N GLN A 92 0.73 31.82 -11.18
CA GLN A 92 -0.27 31.88 -10.11
C GLN A 92 -0.56 30.50 -9.53
N GLU A 93 -0.82 29.49 -10.38
CA GLU A 93 -1.14 28.13 -9.95
C GLU A 93 0.05 27.48 -9.21
N LEU A 94 1.28 27.65 -9.73
CA LEU A 94 2.48 27.17 -9.06
C LEU A 94 2.75 27.91 -7.76
N GLY A 95 2.67 29.25 -7.76
CA GLY A 95 2.86 30.06 -6.56
C GLY A 95 1.87 29.73 -5.46
N GLY A 96 0.58 29.54 -5.81
CA GLY A 96 -0.44 29.09 -4.88
C GLY A 96 -0.18 27.69 -4.32
N MET A 97 0.26 26.75 -5.17
CA MET A 97 0.65 25.41 -4.70
C MET A 97 1.81 25.47 -3.69
N LEU A 98 2.85 26.24 -3.98
CA LEU A 98 4.01 26.39 -3.10
C LEU A 98 3.64 27.12 -1.79
N ALA A 99 2.84 28.18 -1.87
CA ALA A 99 2.35 28.92 -0.71
C ALA A 99 1.51 28.03 0.21
N ASN A 100 0.60 27.21 -0.35
CA ASN A 100 -0.23 26.29 0.42
C ASN A 100 0.60 25.23 1.15
N LEU A 101 1.71 24.80 0.55
CA LEU A 101 2.67 23.88 1.17
C LEU A 101 3.62 24.58 2.17
N GLY A 102 3.46 25.88 2.41
CA GLY A 102 4.35 26.66 3.29
C GLY A 102 5.77 26.82 2.74
N ILE A 103 5.96 26.70 1.42
CA ILE A 103 7.26 26.82 0.78
C ILE A 103 7.51 28.28 0.42
N LYS A 104 8.55 28.88 1.03
CA LYS A 104 9.00 30.24 0.72
C LYS A 104 9.82 30.29 -0.55
N SER A 105 10.77 29.37 -0.71
CA SER A 105 11.63 29.33 -1.88
C SER A 105 12.14 27.93 -2.19
N ILE A 106 12.40 27.70 -3.47
CA ILE A 106 13.02 26.49 -4.00
C ILE A 106 14.31 26.91 -4.72
N GLU A 107 15.44 26.35 -4.30
CA GLU A 107 16.73 26.46 -4.98
C GLU A 107 17.04 25.14 -5.69
N MET A 108 17.28 25.19 -6.99
CA MET A 108 17.56 24.01 -7.83
C MET A 108 18.93 24.15 -8.51
N GLN A 109 19.75 23.10 -8.49
CA GLN A 109 20.97 23.06 -9.30
C GLN A 109 20.64 22.91 -10.78
N ARG A 110 21.27 23.72 -11.64
CA ARG A 110 21.07 23.69 -13.09
C ARG A 110 21.41 22.33 -13.71
N ASP A 111 22.43 21.68 -13.15
CA ASP A 111 22.96 20.41 -13.67
C ASP A 111 22.30 19.20 -12.98
N MET A 112 21.10 19.37 -12.40
CA MET A 112 20.42 18.30 -11.68
C MET A 112 20.10 17.09 -12.58
N PRO A 113 20.28 15.85 -12.09
CA PRO A 113 19.90 14.64 -12.82
C PRO A 113 18.40 14.53 -13.06
N HIS A 114 18.01 13.90 -14.16
CA HIS A 114 16.60 13.64 -14.49
C HIS A 114 15.82 12.91 -13.39
N LYS A 115 16.44 11.90 -12.78
CA LYS A 115 15.87 11.19 -11.63
C LYS A 115 15.55 12.12 -10.45
N HIS A 116 16.34 13.17 -10.22
CA HIS A 116 16.11 14.10 -9.11
C HIS A 116 14.90 15.00 -9.38
N VAL A 117 14.66 15.40 -10.64
CA VAL A 117 13.44 16.15 -11.00
C VAL A 117 12.20 15.34 -10.69
N LEU A 118 12.17 14.08 -11.15
CA LEU A 118 11.03 13.18 -10.94
C LEU A 118 10.78 12.89 -9.46
N GLN A 119 11.85 12.67 -8.68
CA GLN A 119 11.75 12.49 -7.22
C GLN A 119 11.18 13.74 -6.53
N PHE A 120 11.65 14.92 -6.91
CA PHE A 120 11.18 16.19 -6.37
C PHE A 120 9.70 16.46 -6.71
N VAL A 121 9.30 16.26 -7.97
CA VAL A 121 7.91 16.40 -8.41
C VAL A 121 7.01 15.43 -7.64
N ARG A 122 7.42 14.16 -7.49
CA ARG A 122 6.68 13.17 -6.70
C ARG A 122 6.51 13.59 -5.25
N ALA A 123 7.55 14.10 -4.61
CA ALA A 123 7.48 14.56 -3.22
C ALA A 123 6.46 15.71 -3.06
N LEU A 124 6.53 16.73 -3.92
CA LEU A 124 5.61 17.86 -3.88
C LEU A 124 4.15 17.45 -4.17
N LEU A 125 3.93 16.56 -5.15
CA LEU A 125 2.58 16.08 -5.46
C LEU A 125 2.01 15.23 -4.32
N ALA A 126 2.82 14.41 -3.67
CA ALA A 126 2.42 13.65 -2.49
C ALA A 126 2.04 14.59 -1.34
N TRP A 127 2.85 15.61 -1.03
CA TRP A 127 2.53 16.60 0.00
C TRP A 127 1.25 17.39 -0.33
N ARG A 128 1.06 17.75 -1.59
CA ARG A 128 -0.17 18.39 -2.05
C ARG A 128 -1.39 17.49 -1.85
N GLY A 129 -1.30 16.21 -2.24
CA GLY A 129 -2.37 15.24 -2.05
C GLY A 129 -2.73 15.07 -0.57
N HIS A 130 -1.72 14.96 0.29
CA HIS A 130 -1.91 14.92 1.74
C HIS A 130 -2.61 16.18 2.25
N LEU A 131 -2.16 17.37 1.84
CA LEU A 131 -2.78 18.66 2.22
C LEU A 131 -4.25 18.73 1.81
N GLU A 132 -4.59 18.30 0.59
CA GLU A 132 -5.97 18.31 0.08
C GLU A 132 -6.88 17.30 0.82
N SER A 133 -6.32 16.20 1.33
CA SER A 133 -7.03 15.20 2.13
C SER A 133 -7.10 15.49 3.64
N ALA A 134 -6.32 16.46 4.12
CA ALA A 134 -6.12 16.72 5.55
C ALA A 134 -7.36 17.32 6.22
N SER A 135 -7.80 16.74 7.33
CA SER A 135 -8.79 17.35 8.23
C SER A 135 -8.17 18.01 9.47
N SER A 136 -6.84 17.92 9.62
CA SER A 136 -6.07 18.43 10.77
C SER A 136 -4.73 19.04 10.33
N PHE A 137 -4.01 19.68 11.27
CA PHE A 137 -2.69 20.23 11.00
C PHE A 137 -1.66 19.13 10.69
N ILE A 138 -1.02 19.22 9.53
CA ILE A 138 0.02 18.29 9.07
C ILE A 138 1.38 18.98 9.13
N SER A 139 2.38 18.28 9.68
CA SER A 139 3.79 18.62 9.50
C SER A 139 4.36 17.75 8.39
N TYR A 140 5.02 18.37 7.40
CA TYR A 140 5.66 17.64 6.30
C TYR A 140 7.11 17.36 6.66
N ASP A 141 7.49 16.09 6.68
CA ASP A 141 8.91 15.74 6.73
C ASP A 141 9.54 16.04 5.36
N ILE A 142 10.46 17.00 5.34
CA ILE A 142 11.25 17.37 4.15
C ILE A 142 12.41 16.38 3.93
N SER A 143 12.56 15.37 4.79
CA SER A 143 13.53 14.31 4.59
C SER A 143 13.23 13.56 3.27
N GLY A 144 14.27 13.32 2.46
CA GLY A 144 14.13 12.60 1.19
C GLY A 144 14.03 13.47 -0.08
N LEU A 145 14.19 14.79 0.02
CA LEU A 145 14.47 15.60 -1.18
C LEU A 145 15.85 15.25 -1.78
N PRO A 146 15.99 15.31 -3.12
CA PRO A 146 17.29 15.12 -3.76
C PRO A 146 18.26 16.23 -3.34
N SER A 147 19.54 15.90 -3.17
CA SER A 147 20.59 16.85 -2.74
C SER A 147 20.80 18.06 -3.67
N THR A 148 20.24 18.00 -4.89
CA THR A 148 20.29 19.06 -5.89
C THR A 148 19.15 20.08 -5.76
N VAL A 149 18.21 19.87 -4.83
CA VAL A 149 17.09 20.77 -4.55
C VAL A 149 17.09 21.13 -3.08
N ARG A 150 16.98 22.42 -2.77
CA ARG A 150 16.81 22.93 -1.41
C ARG A 150 15.50 23.69 -1.32
N ILE A 151 14.75 23.45 -0.26
CA ILE A 151 13.50 24.16 0.02
C ILE A 151 13.71 24.97 1.29
N THR A 152 13.32 26.23 1.26
CA THR A 152 13.17 27.05 2.45
C THR A 152 11.68 27.14 2.76
N GLN A 153 11.27 26.63 3.92
CA GLN A 153 9.89 26.72 4.38
C GLN A 153 9.66 28.01 5.19
N LEU A 154 8.42 28.48 5.19
CA LEU A 154 7.95 29.49 6.13
C LEU A 154 7.80 28.85 7.51
N GLU A 155 8.70 29.18 8.42
CA GLU A 155 8.48 28.90 9.84
C GLU A 155 7.50 29.93 10.39
N TYR A 156 6.31 29.48 10.77
CA TYR A 156 5.38 30.28 11.56
C TYR A 156 5.89 30.28 13.01
N LEU A 157 6.91 31.10 13.28
CA LEU A 157 7.36 31.36 14.64
C LEU A 157 6.27 32.15 15.35
N VAL A 158 5.63 31.51 16.33
CA VAL A 158 4.88 32.24 17.36
C VAL A 158 5.93 32.99 18.17
N ASP A 159 5.96 34.32 18.06
CA ASP A 159 6.89 35.15 18.82
C ASP A 159 6.57 35.00 20.31
N GLU A 160 7.38 34.21 21.02
CA GLU A 160 7.23 34.00 22.47
C GLU A 160 7.33 35.31 23.26
N ASN A 161 7.90 36.38 22.70
CA ASN A 161 7.94 37.71 23.33
C ASN A 161 6.66 38.53 23.09
N SER A 162 5.87 38.18 22.07
CA SER A 162 4.51 38.71 21.90
C SER A 162 3.52 38.06 22.88
N ILE A 163 3.93 36.96 23.53
CA ILE A 163 3.31 36.42 24.74
C ILE A 163 3.79 37.29 25.91
N VAL A 164 3.18 38.45 26.08
CA VAL A 164 3.38 39.26 27.30
C VAL A 164 3.04 38.37 28.49
N PRO A 165 3.97 38.07 29.41
CA PRO A 165 3.61 37.43 30.66
C PRO A 165 2.74 38.45 31.41
N GLU A 166 1.44 38.17 31.53
CA GLU A 166 0.53 38.89 32.42
C GLU A 166 0.99 38.68 33.87
N GLY A 167 2.03 39.42 34.24
CA GLY A 167 2.66 39.44 35.55
C GLY A 167 2.57 40.84 36.13
N LYS A 168 1.36 41.39 36.23
CA LYS A 168 1.01 42.43 37.22
C LYS A 168 -0.42 42.23 37.69
N GLU A 169 -0.51 41.69 38.91
CA GLU A 169 -1.58 41.81 39.89
C GLU A 169 -2.79 42.67 39.49
N GLY A 170 -3.76 42.01 38.90
CA GLY A 170 -5.11 42.50 38.65
C GLY A 170 -5.89 41.32 38.10
N GLY A 171 -6.75 40.72 38.91
CA GLY A 171 -7.52 39.55 38.51
C GLY A 171 -8.44 39.88 37.35
N ASN A 172 -7.99 39.63 36.11
CA ASN A 172 -8.82 39.67 34.92
C ASN A 172 -9.60 38.36 34.82
N ASN A 173 -10.58 38.20 35.72
CA ASN A 173 -11.85 37.65 35.27
C ASN A 173 -12.40 38.69 34.30
N ILE A 174 -12.06 38.59 33.01
CA ILE A 174 -12.72 39.39 31.97
C ILE A 174 -14.20 39.00 32.09
N PRO A 175 -15.07 39.86 32.64
CA PRO A 175 -16.47 39.54 32.73
C PRO A 175 -16.98 39.30 31.31
N LEU A 176 -17.98 38.41 31.16
CA LEU A 176 -18.60 38.09 29.86
C LEU A 176 -18.96 39.36 29.05
N GLU A 177 -19.21 40.46 29.78
CA GLU A 177 -19.49 41.80 29.28
C GLU A 177 -18.28 42.45 28.58
N GLU A 178 -17.06 42.30 29.07
CA GLU A 178 -15.84 42.77 28.39
C GLU A 178 -15.50 41.92 27.16
N LEU A 179 -15.76 40.60 27.20
CA LEU A 179 -15.63 39.73 26.02
C LEU A 179 -16.62 40.15 24.92
N CYS A 180 -17.87 40.42 25.30
CA CYS A 180 -18.89 40.93 24.39
C CYS A 180 -18.56 42.35 23.89
N ALA A 181 -17.97 43.22 24.73
CA ALA A 181 -17.53 44.54 24.32
C ALA A 181 -16.37 44.49 23.31
N ALA A 182 -15.42 43.57 23.50
CA ALA A 182 -14.31 43.34 22.56
C ALA A 182 -14.79 42.72 21.23
N LEU A 183 -15.83 41.90 21.27
CA LEU A 183 -16.49 41.37 20.08
C LEU A 183 -17.29 42.47 19.35
N GLY A 184 -17.95 43.37 20.09
CA GLY A 184 -18.65 44.53 19.52
C GLY A 184 -17.70 45.53 18.86
N SER A 185 -16.52 45.78 19.45
CA SER A 185 -15.50 46.63 18.84
C SER A 185 -14.89 46.05 17.55
N ARG A 186 -15.11 44.75 17.29
CA ARG A 186 -14.76 44.07 16.02
C ARG A 186 -15.90 44.05 14.99
N GLY A 187 -16.95 44.82 15.21
CA GLY A 187 -18.02 45.04 14.24
C GLY A 187 -19.16 44.02 14.29
N LEU A 188 -19.29 43.23 15.37
CA LEU A 188 -20.51 42.46 15.64
C LEU A 188 -21.62 43.42 16.07
N ASP A 189 -22.80 43.27 15.48
CA ASP A 189 -23.97 44.06 15.87
C ASP A 189 -24.60 43.54 17.19
N ASP A 190 -25.50 44.32 17.79
CA ASP A 190 -26.14 43.97 19.07
C ASP A 190 -26.92 42.64 19.01
N ARG A 191 -27.41 42.26 17.82
CA ARG A 191 -28.16 41.02 17.62
C ARG A 191 -27.22 39.81 17.61
N GLN A 192 -26.06 39.95 16.98
CA GLN A 192 -24.99 38.97 16.97
C GLN A 192 -24.36 38.83 18.37
N LEU A 193 -24.14 39.93 19.08
CA LEU A 193 -23.70 39.88 20.48
C LEU A 193 -24.72 39.18 21.38
N LEU A 194 -26.01 39.37 21.15
CA LEU A 194 -27.06 38.63 21.85
C LEU A 194 -27.02 37.13 21.51
N GLN A 195 -26.72 36.76 20.27
CA GLN A 195 -26.52 35.36 19.87
C GLN A 195 -25.28 34.74 20.53
N CYS A 196 -24.17 35.48 20.64
CA CYS A 196 -23.01 35.06 21.43
C CYS A 196 -23.43 34.79 22.89
N ARG A 197 -24.21 35.69 23.50
CA ARG A 197 -24.69 35.55 24.88
C ARG A 197 -25.64 34.37 25.05
N GLU A 198 -26.60 34.19 24.14
CA GLU A 198 -27.50 33.05 24.16
C GLU A 198 -26.77 31.73 23.91
N PHE A 199 -25.79 31.71 23.02
CA PHE A 199 -24.95 30.55 22.77
C PHE A 199 -24.16 30.18 24.02
N LEU A 200 -23.48 31.15 24.63
CA LEU A 200 -22.75 30.97 25.89
C LEU A 200 -23.68 30.59 27.06
N ALA A 201 -24.92 31.09 27.09
CA ALA A 201 -25.92 30.73 28.10
C ALA A 201 -26.53 29.34 27.89
N LYS A 202 -26.75 28.91 26.63
CA LYS A 202 -27.22 27.55 26.28
C LYS A 202 -26.19 26.48 26.65
N LEU A 203 -24.91 26.84 26.68
CA LEU A 203 -23.82 25.98 27.13
C LEU A 203 -23.78 25.79 28.66
N SER A 204 -24.61 26.50 29.44
CA SER A 204 -24.57 26.52 30.92
C SER A 204 -25.50 25.51 31.60
N VAL A 205 -26.12 24.56 30.88
CA VAL A 205 -27.10 23.61 31.44
C VAL A 205 -26.43 22.27 31.84
N PRO A 206 -26.58 21.77 33.08
CA PRO A 206 -25.89 20.57 33.59
C PRO A 206 -26.55 19.24 33.22
N GLU A 207 -25.77 18.30 32.65
CA GLU A 207 -26.09 16.86 32.63
C GLU A 207 -24.83 15.99 32.83
N ASP A 208 -24.97 14.87 33.54
CA ASP A 208 -23.87 14.05 34.09
C ASP A 208 -23.33 12.97 33.11
N GLY A 209 -22.01 12.95 32.89
CA GLY A 209 -21.30 11.88 32.16
C GLY A 209 -19.77 12.06 32.10
N GLU A 210 -19.00 10.96 32.00
CA GLU A 210 -17.52 10.90 32.08
C GLU A 210 -16.76 11.27 30.78
N LYS A 211 -15.53 11.77 30.94
CA LYS A 211 -14.71 12.51 29.95
C LYS A 211 -13.83 11.60 29.05
N PRO A 212 -13.74 11.83 27.72
CA PRO A 212 -12.64 11.33 26.89
C PRO A 212 -11.44 12.30 26.86
N THR A 213 -10.22 11.79 26.71
CA THR A 213 -8.98 12.58 26.63
C THR A 213 -8.34 12.49 25.24
N VAL A 214 -7.94 13.63 24.68
CA VAL A 214 -7.21 13.74 23.40
C VAL A 214 -5.83 14.37 23.66
N PRO A 215 -4.71 13.76 23.24
CA PRO A 215 -3.37 14.30 23.45
C PRO A 215 -2.89 15.16 22.25
N GLY A 216 -2.14 16.23 22.55
CA GLY A 216 -1.30 16.95 21.58
C GLY A 216 -1.90 18.22 20.95
N LEU A 217 -1.60 19.39 21.54
CA LEU A 217 -1.78 20.76 21.02
C LEU A 217 -0.77 21.66 21.79
N PRO A 218 -0.23 22.76 21.25
CA PRO A 218 0.40 23.83 22.03
C PRO A 218 -0.61 24.95 22.39
N HIS A 219 -0.17 25.93 23.18
CA HIS A 219 -0.97 26.87 24.01
C HIS A 219 -2.01 27.74 23.28
N ALA A 220 -3.30 27.63 23.65
CA ALA A 220 -4.41 28.45 23.13
C ALA A 220 -4.68 29.70 24.00
N THR A 221 -5.08 30.82 23.38
CA THR A 221 -5.29 32.14 24.03
C THR A 221 -6.76 32.58 24.04
N TRP A 222 -7.12 33.58 24.87
CA TRP A 222 -8.46 34.21 24.85
C TRP A 222 -8.79 34.88 23.52
N GLN A 223 -7.79 35.29 22.76
CA GLN A 223 -7.96 35.85 21.43
C GLN A 223 -8.47 34.80 20.43
N ASP A 224 -8.08 33.53 20.60
CA ASP A 224 -8.55 32.41 19.79
C ASP A 224 -10.02 32.09 20.08
N VAL A 225 -10.41 32.16 21.35
CA VAL A 225 -11.81 32.01 21.78
C VAL A 225 -12.67 33.14 21.20
N GLN A 226 -12.18 34.39 21.21
CA GLN A 226 -12.85 35.51 20.56
C GLN A 226 -12.97 35.33 19.04
N ASN A 227 -11.89 34.92 18.37
CA ASN A 227 -11.88 34.69 16.92
C ASN A 227 -12.86 33.58 16.51
N LEU A 228 -12.95 32.53 17.32
CA LEU A 228 -13.86 31.41 17.08
C LEU A 228 -15.32 31.83 17.32
N LEU A 229 -15.62 32.50 18.43
CA LEU A 229 -16.97 33.04 18.69
C LEU A 229 -17.41 34.06 17.62
N TYR A 230 -16.48 34.93 17.21
CA TYR A 230 -16.70 35.86 16.12
C TYR A 230 -17.08 35.10 14.84
N ARG A 231 -16.33 34.06 14.45
CA ARG A 231 -16.62 33.21 13.29
C ARG A 231 -17.95 32.47 13.38
N VAL A 232 -18.27 31.91 14.54
CA VAL A 232 -19.52 31.17 14.78
C VAL A 232 -20.74 32.08 14.62
N VAL A 233 -20.63 33.35 15.01
CA VAL A 233 -21.75 34.29 15.06
C VAL A 233 -21.85 35.20 13.84
N THR A 234 -20.74 35.63 13.22
CA THR A 234 -20.80 36.43 11.99
C THR A 234 -21.30 35.65 10.78
N ARG A 235 -21.31 34.31 10.83
CA ARG A 235 -21.83 33.43 9.77
C ARG A 235 -21.40 33.90 8.38
N ASP A 236 -20.09 33.87 8.10
CA ASP A 236 -19.58 33.98 6.73
C ASP A 236 -19.88 32.71 5.88
N HIS A 237 -20.88 31.91 6.30
CA HIS A 237 -21.41 30.75 5.58
C HIS A 237 -22.93 30.92 5.45
N ARG A 238 -23.38 31.03 4.20
CA ARG A 238 -24.79 31.15 3.82
C ARG A 238 -25.62 29.95 4.33
N GLN A 239 -26.86 30.27 4.68
CA GLN A 239 -27.88 29.45 5.34
C GLN A 239 -28.03 28.02 4.81
N ASP A 240 -27.72 27.04 5.64
CA ASP A 240 -28.30 25.69 5.59
C ASP A 240 -28.35 25.09 7.00
N GLU A 241 -29.57 24.95 7.54
CA GLU A 241 -29.81 24.60 8.95
C GLU A 241 -29.39 23.18 9.35
N HIS A 242 -29.11 22.29 8.39
CA HIS A 242 -28.70 20.91 8.68
C HIS A 242 -27.18 20.69 8.78
N ILE A 243 -26.34 21.57 8.21
CA ILE A 243 -24.87 21.54 8.40
C ILE A 243 -24.49 22.14 9.77
N SER A 244 -25.35 22.99 10.31
CA SER A 244 -25.14 23.70 11.57
C SER A 244 -25.00 22.78 12.78
N ALA A 245 -25.51 21.55 12.75
CA ALA A 245 -25.40 20.59 13.86
C ALA A 245 -24.08 19.81 13.87
N MET A 246 -23.54 19.46 12.70
CA MET A 246 -22.28 18.72 12.56
C MET A 246 -21.05 19.62 12.74
N VAL A 247 -21.09 20.85 12.20
CA VAL A 247 -20.02 21.84 12.38
C VAL A 247 -20.00 22.35 13.83
N ALA A 248 -21.17 22.55 14.46
CA ALA A 248 -21.23 22.88 15.89
C ALA A 248 -20.64 21.77 16.78
N GLN A 249 -20.77 20.49 16.43
CA GLN A 249 -20.12 19.40 17.19
C GLN A 249 -18.59 19.43 17.08
N ASN A 250 -18.05 19.72 15.90
CA ASN A 250 -16.59 19.83 15.71
C ASN A 250 -16.02 21.07 16.41
N ASP A 251 -16.72 22.22 16.34
CA ASP A 251 -16.30 23.46 17.01
C ASP A 251 -16.45 23.37 18.54
N VAL A 252 -17.45 22.64 19.04
CA VAL A 252 -17.61 22.33 20.48
C VAL A 252 -16.50 21.42 20.99
N SER A 253 -16.02 20.45 20.19
CA SER A 253 -14.89 19.60 20.56
C SER A 253 -13.56 20.39 20.60
N ALA A 254 -13.37 21.34 19.68
CA ALA A 254 -12.24 22.25 19.67
C ALA A 254 -12.26 23.21 20.88
N LEU A 255 -13.42 23.79 21.19
CA LEU A 255 -13.62 24.62 22.40
C LEU A 255 -13.38 23.83 23.69
N ALA A 256 -13.90 22.60 23.80
CA ALA A 256 -13.67 21.74 24.95
C ALA A 256 -12.17 21.45 25.15
N SER A 257 -11.44 21.19 24.08
CA SER A 257 -9.99 20.97 24.13
C SER A 257 -9.21 22.22 24.57
N ILE A 258 -9.63 23.40 24.10
CA ILE A 258 -9.04 24.71 24.48
C ILE A 258 -9.28 25.01 25.96
N PHE A 259 -10.52 24.88 26.44
CA PHE A 259 -10.85 25.06 27.86
C PHE A 259 -10.13 24.04 28.75
N GLY A 260 -9.97 22.79 28.29
CA GLY A 260 -9.24 21.70 28.95
C GLY A 260 -7.81 22.03 29.36
N ARG A 261 -7.17 22.93 28.59
CA ARG A 261 -5.80 23.37 28.83
C ARG A 261 -5.72 24.69 29.57
N LEU A 262 -6.66 25.61 29.34
CA LEU A 262 -6.82 26.82 30.16
C LEU A 262 -7.01 26.47 31.65
N GLU A 263 -7.71 25.36 31.95
CA GLU A 263 -7.85 24.83 33.32
C GLU A 263 -6.50 24.52 33.98
N ARG A 264 -5.54 24.01 33.18
CA ARG A 264 -4.22 23.62 33.66
C ARG A 264 -3.29 24.81 33.81
N SER A 265 -3.50 25.89 33.04
CA SER A 265 -2.66 27.10 33.08
C SER A 265 -3.13 28.14 34.10
N VAL A 266 -4.42 28.15 34.48
CA VAL A 266 -4.94 29.06 35.51
C VAL A 266 -4.59 28.53 36.90
N THR A 267 -3.90 29.30 37.73
CA THR A 267 -3.50 28.88 39.10
C THR A 267 -4.59 29.14 40.14
N ASP A 268 -5.46 30.12 39.90
CA ASP A 268 -6.59 30.46 40.78
C ASP A 268 -7.65 29.33 40.80
N SER A 269 -8.03 28.92 42.01
CA SER A 269 -9.02 27.86 42.21
C SER A 269 -10.40 28.25 41.69
N LYS A 270 -10.77 29.55 41.70
CA LYS A 270 -12.06 30.00 41.14
C LYS A 270 -12.06 29.95 39.62
N GLY A 271 -11.00 30.39 38.96
CA GLY A 271 -10.81 30.24 37.51
C GLY A 271 -10.76 28.78 37.06
N LYS A 272 -10.04 27.90 37.80
CA LYS A 272 -10.09 26.44 37.57
C LYS A 272 -11.49 25.87 37.72
N THR A 273 -12.26 26.37 38.69
CA THR A 273 -13.64 25.92 38.92
C THR A 273 -14.54 26.39 37.77
N ALA A 274 -14.42 27.63 37.30
CA ALA A 274 -15.18 28.16 36.17
C ALA A 274 -14.87 27.44 34.85
N ILE A 275 -13.59 27.12 34.61
CA ILE A 275 -13.16 26.39 33.41
C ILE A 275 -13.57 24.92 33.48
N ASN A 276 -13.47 24.29 34.65
CA ASN A 276 -14.01 22.94 34.86
C ASN A 276 -15.52 22.86 34.65
N LEU A 277 -16.24 23.91 35.04
CA LEU A 277 -17.68 24.03 34.83
C LEU A 277 -17.95 24.04 33.32
N LEU A 278 -17.32 24.94 32.56
CA LEU A 278 -17.43 25.03 31.10
C LEU A 278 -17.04 23.71 30.37
N LEU A 279 -15.96 23.06 30.80
CA LEU A 279 -15.50 21.78 30.24
C LEU A 279 -16.48 20.63 30.44
N ARG A 280 -17.03 20.51 31.66
CA ARG A 280 -17.96 19.44 32.02
C ARG A 280 -19.26 19.53 31.21
N HIS A 281 -19.62 20.73 30.74
CA HIS A 281 -20.79 20.96 29.89
C HIS A 281 -20.55 20.67 28.40
N LEU A 282 -19.32 20.75 27.90
CA LEU A 282 -19.02 20.65 26.47
C LEU A 282 -18.85 19.20 25.94
N THR A 283 -18.53 18.22 26.80
CA THR A 283 -18.16 16.85 26.34
C THR A 283 -19.30 15.82 26.35
N GLY A 284 -20.55 16.22 26.57
CA GLY A 284 -21.70 15.30 26.63
C GLY A 284 -22.38 15.06 25.28
N SER A 285 -21.96 14.06 24.49
CA SER A 285 -22.70 13.61 23.30
C SER A 285 -23.62 12.43 23.61
N GLY A 286 -24.91 12.58 23.28
CA GLY A 286 -26.01 11.71 23.70
C GLY A 286 -26.19 10.38 22.97
N THR A 287 -26.76 9.42 23.70
CA THR A 287 -27.43 8.24 23.17
C THR A 287 -28.94 8.44 23.21
N SER A 288 -29.54 8.93 22.13
CA SER A 288 -30.99 8.90 21.94
C SER A 288 -31.40 7.62 21.22
N ARG A 289 -32.17 6.78 21.91
CA ARG A 289 -32.84 5.56 21.42
C ARG A 289 -33.96 5.97 20.44
N PRO A 290 -34.15 5.31 19.27
CA PRO A 290 -35.18 5.72 18.32
C PRO A 290 -36.57 5.24 18.77
N GLY A 291 -37.50 6.18 18.96
CA GLY A 291 -38.94 5.93 19.02
C GLY A 291 -39.57 5.98 17.62
N PRO A 292 -40.74 5.34 17.39
CA PRO A 292 -41.30 5.17 16.06
C PRO A 292 -41.91 6.50 15.57
N VAL A 293 -41.29 7.09 14.54
CA VAL A 293 -41.82 8.27 13.86
C VAL A 293 -42.61 7.82 12.63
N ARG A 294 -43.87 8.27 12.59
CA ARG A 294 -44.82 8.24 11.47
C ARG A 294 -44.14 8.58 10.13
N GLU A 295 -44.45 7.80 9.11
CA GLU A 295 -44.20 8.15 7.70
C GLU A 295 -44.80 9.53 7.39
N VAL A 296 -43.92 10.51 7.25
CA VAL A 296 -44.21 11.76 6.54
C VAL A 296 -43.75 11.56 5.10
N ALA A 297 -44.64 11.88 4.17
CA ALA A 297 -44.47 11.70 2.73
C ALA A 297 -43.10 12.21 2.24
N LYS A 298 -42.48 11.41 1.36
CA LYS A 298 -41.26 11.76 0.61
C LYS A 298 -41.49 13.07 -0.14
N VAL A 299 -40.89 14.14 0.35
CA VAL A 299 -40.60 15.33 -0.45
C VAL A 299 -39.31 15.04 -1.20
N GLU A 300 -39.39 15.02 -2.53
CA GLU A 300 -38.24 14.91 -3.41
C GLU A 300 -37.29 16.09 -3.13
N VAL A 301 -36.08 15.75 -2.70
CA VAL A 301 -35.00 16.71 -2.42
C VAL A 301 -34.46 17.22 -3.77
N PRO A 302 -34.53 18.51 -4.08
CA PRO A 302 -33.81 19.05 -5.22
C PRO A 302 -32.30 18.94 -4.94
N HIS A 303 -31.60 18.24 -5.83
CA HIS A 303 -30.13 18.17 -5.83
C HIS A 303 -29.53 19.57 -5.80
N ARG A 304 -28.66 19.85 -4.81
CA ARG A 304 -27.83 21.05 -4.80
C ARG A 304 -26.86 21.02 -5.99
N GLN A 305 -26.96 22.03 -6.83
CA GLN A 305 -25.90 22.41 -7.76
C GLN A 305 -24.77 23.04 -6.95
N GLY A 306 -23.70 22.28 -6.70
CA GLY A 306 -22.42 22.87 -6.35
C GLY A 306 -21.99 23.84 -7.45
N VAL A 307 -21.18 24.85 -7.12
CA VAL A 307 -20.53 25.72 -8.11
C VAL A 307 -19.99 24.81 -9.21
N ALA A 308 -20.62 24.90 -10.38
CA ALA A 308 -20.42 23.91 -11.42
C ALA A 308 -18.95 23.94 -11.81
N LYS A 309 -18.20 22.88 -11.43
CA LYS A 309 -17.08 22.45 -12.27
C LYS A 309 -17.66 22.46 -13.68
N PRO A 310 -17.09 23.21 -14.65
CA PRO A 310 -17.64 23.24 -16.00
C PRO A 310 -17.71 21.79 -16.46
N THR A 311 -18.91 21.24 -16.45
CA THR A 311 -19.20 19.90 -16.94
C THR A 311 -19.21 20.05 -18.43
N VAL A 312 -18.02 19.99 -19.02
CA VAL A 312 -17.89 19.93 -20.47
C VAL A 312 -18.52 18.61 -20.88
N THR A 313 -19.72 18.71 -21.42
CA THR A 313 -20.45 17.56 -21.95
C THR A 313 -19.69 17.02 -23.17
N ALA A 314 -19.83 15.72 -23.46
CA ALA A 314 -19.22 15.14 -24.66
C ALA A 314 -19.56 15.95 -25.93
N GLY A 315 -20.80 16.47 -26.02
CA GLY A 315 -21.23 17.34 -27.12
C GLY A 315 -20.50 18.69 -27.18
N GLN A 316 -20.15 19.30 -26.03
CA GLN A 316 -19.36 20.53 -26.00
C GLN A 316 -17.89 20.29 -26.38
N ILE A 317 -17.34 19.11 -26.08
CA ILE A 317 -16.01 18.71 -26.56
C ILE A 317 -16.04 18.53 -28.09
N THR A 318 -17.03 17.81 -28.61
CA THR A 318 -17.20 17.61 -30.07
C THR A 318 -17.39 18.96 -30.78
N GLN A 319 -18.23 19.83 -30.23
CA GLN A 319 -18.46 21.16 -30.79
C GLN A 319 -17.20 22.02 -30.76
N PHE A 320 -16.43 22.00 -29.68
CA PHE A 320 -15.12 22.69 -29.62
C PHE A 320 -14.14 22.15 -30.67
N VAL A 321 -14.11 20.83 -30.86
CA VAL A 321 -13.26 20.17 -31.86
C VAL A 321 -13.64 20.59 -33.28
N ASP A 322 -14.94 20.64 -33.57
CA ASP A 322 -15.48 21.04 -34.87
C ASP A 322 -15.24 22.54 -35.14
N ASP A 323 -15.51 23.38 -34.13
CA ASP A 323 -15.36 24.84 -34.20
C ASP A 323 -13.90 25.26 -34.42
N ASN A 324 -12.94 24.51 -33.85
CA ASN A 324 -11.51 24.76 -34.02
C ASN A 324 -10.91 24.04 -35.23
N LYS A 325 -11.73 23.34 -36.04
CA LYS A 325 -11.30 22.59 -37.23
C LYS A 325 -10.07 21.73 -36.96
N MET A 326 -10.03 21.06 -35.80
CA MET A 326 -8.88 20.22 -35.47
C MET A 326 -8.73 19.15 -36.57
N PRO A 327 -7.53 18.99 -37.17
CA PRO A 327 -7.34 18.02 -38.24
C PRO A 327 -7.76 16.63 -37.75
N ILE A 328 -8.49 15.87 -38.57
CA ILE A 328 -8.90 14.49 -38.24
C ILE A 328 -7.68 13.65 -37.85
N ALA A 329 -6.52 13.85 -38.49
CA ALA A 329 -5.27 13.19 -38.11
C ALA A 329 -4.74 13.59 -36.71
N ALA A 330 -5.05 14.78 -36.20
CA ALA A 330 -4.72 15.20 -34.84
C ALA A 330 -5.72 14.61 -33.84
N LEU A 331 -7.01 14.53 -34.20
CA LEU A 331 -8.03 13.87 -33.39
C LEU A 331 -7.86 12.36 -33.34
N GLU A 332 -7.48 11.72 -34.43
CA GLU A 332 -7.11 10.30 -34.47
C GLU A 332 -5.88 10.04 -33.60
N LYS A 333 -4.91 10.97 -33.54
CA LYS A 333 -3.79 10.90 -32.60
C LYS A 333 -4.18 11.11 -31.13
N ILE A 334 -5.23 11.89 -30.87
CA ILE A 334 -5.75 12.15 -29.51
C ILE A 334 -6.72 11.03 -29.07
N THR A 335 -7.46 10.43 -30.01
CA THR A 335 -8.44 9.36 -29.77
C THR A 335 -7.86 7.96 -29.91
N SER A 336 -6.69 7.80 -30.56
CA SER A 336 -5.81 6.65 -30.37
C SER A 336 -5.12 6.74 -29.02
N ALA A 337 -5.91 6.88 -27.94
CA ALA A 337 -5.40 6.85 -26.59
C ALA A 337 -4.59 5.56 -26.45
N ASP A 338 -3.29 5.73 -26.24
CA ASP A 338 -2.41 4.60 -26.01
C ASP A 338 -2.96 3.85 -24.80
N GLN A 339 -3.15 2.53 -24.93
CA GLN A 339 -3.73 1.72 -23.88
C GLN A 339 -2.91 1.83 -22.59
N SER A 340 -1.61 2.12 -22.72
CA SER A 340 -0.71 2.41 -21.61
C SER A 340 -1.21 3.60 -20.76
N GLU A 341 -1.69 4.68 -21.38
CA GLU A 341 -2.21 5.86 -20.69
C GLU A 341 -3.52 5.53 -19.97
N ILE A 342 -4.41 4.77 -20.62
CA ILE A 342 -5.68 4.36 -20.02
C ILE A 342 -5.42 3.50 -18.78
N ILE A 343 -4.49 2.55 -18.86
CA ILE A 343 -4.09 1.72 -17.71
C ILE A 343 -3.54 2.60 -16.59
N SER A 344 -2.68 3.58 -16.91
CA SER A 344 -2.13 4.52 -15.93
C SER A 344 -3.24 5.27 -15.17
N VAL A 345 -4.19 5.84 -15.92
CA VAL A 345 -5.34 6.58 -15.34
C VAL A 345 -6.20 5.67 -14.47
N ILE A 346 -6.50 4.45 -14.94
CA ILE A 346 -7.27 3.47 -14.16
C ILE A 346 -6.58 3.15 -12.84
N LEU A 347 -5.26 2.90 -12.86
CA LEU A 347 -4.50 2.58 -11.65
C LEU A 347 -4.46 3.76 -10.67
N GLN A 348 -4.32 4.99 -11.15
CA GLN A 348 -4.38 6.18 -10.30
C GLN A 348 -5.78 6.42 -9.73
N MET A 349 -6.83 6.20 -10.52
CA MET A 349 -8.21 6.29 -10.05
C MET A 349 -8.49 5.25 -8.98
N LEU A 350 -8.03 4.01 -9.15
CA LEU A 350 -8.11 2.97 -8.14
C LEU A 350 -7.38 3.39 -6.86
N GLY A 351 -6.23 4.07 -6.96
CA GLY A 351 -5.47 4.57 -5.81
C GLY A 351 -6.10 5.75 -5.07
N SER A 352 -6.84 6.62 -5.75
CA SER A 352 -7.32 7.90 -5.20
C SER A 352 -8.80 7.94 -4.87
N THR A 353 -9.63 7.06 -5.44
CA THR A 353 -11.08 7.11 -5.24
C THR A 353 -11.54 6.33 -4.01
N GLU A 354 -12.49 6.90 -3.26
CA GLU A 354 -13.23 6.19 -2.20
C GLU A 354 -14.59 5.69 -2.70
N ASN A 355 -15.02 6.11 -3.89
CA ASN A 355 -16.34 5.76 -4.43
C ASN A 355 -16.33 4.32 -4.97
N ARG A 356 -16.98 3.40 -4.24
CA ARG A 356 -17.12 1.98 -4.60
C ARG A 356 -17.54 1.74 -6.06
N LYS A 357 -18.52 2.48 -6.59
CA LYS A 357 -18.98 2.30 -7.98
C LYS A 357 -17.89 2.66 -9.00
N SER A 358 -17.07 3.65 -8.68
CA SER A 358 -15.93 4.04 -9.51
C SER A 358 -14.82 2.99 -9.45
N ILE A 359 -14.56 2.44 -8.26
CA ILE A 359 -13.64 1.30 -8.07
C ILE A 359 -14.11 0.11 -8.92
N ASP A 360 -15.35 -0.35 -8.75
CA ASP A 360 -15.89 -1.50 -9.49
C ASP A 360 -15.86 -1.28 -11.02
N SER A 361 -16.01 -0.03 -11.48
CA SER A 361 -15.87 0.31 -12.90
C SER A 361 -14.42 0.24 -13.36
N CYS A 362 -13.48 0.76 -12.57
CA CYS A 362 -12.05 0.72 -12.86
C CYS A 362 -11.51 -0.71 -12.84
N GLU A 363 -11.92 -1.53 -11.88
CA GLU A 363 -11.56 -2.95 -11.79
C GLU A 363 -12.02 -3.72 -13.03
N ARG A 364 -13.27 -3.53 -13.47
CA ARG A 364 -13.78 -4.17 -14.71
C ARG A 364 -13.00 -3.74 -15.95
N MET A 365 -12.65 -2.45 -16.06
CA MET A 365 -11.85 -1.96 -17.18
C MET A 365 -10.42 -2.53 -17.13
N LEU A 366 -9.78 -2.55 -15.96
CA LEU A 366 -8.44 -3.13 -15.78
C LEU A 366 -8.42 -4.61 -16.14
N ALA A 367 -9.40 -5.38 -15.66
CA ALA A 367 -9.55 -6.78 -16.01
C ALA A 367 -9.71 -6.98 -17.52
N ALA A 368 -10.51 -6.14 -18.19
CA ALA A 368 -10.66 -6.19 -19.64
C ALA A 368 -9.34 -5.92 -20.39
N PHE A 369 -8.50 -5.00 -19.90
CA PHE A 369 -7.17 -4.74 -20.48
C PHE A 369 -6.20 -5.91 -20.26
N VAL A 370 -6.14 -6.45 -19.03
CA VAL A 370 -5.29 -7.61 -18.70
C VAL A 370 -5.70 -8.84 -19.51
N ASN A 371 -7.01 -9.00 -19.73
CA ASN A 371 -7.56 -10.06 -20.57
C ASN A 371 -7.27 -9.88 -22.07
N GLY A 372 -6.86 -8.68 -22.50
CA GLY A 372 -6.45 -8.37 -23.86
C GLY A 372 -5.00 -8.81 -24.16
N LEU A 373 -4.56 -8.55 -25.40
CA LEU A 373 -3.14 -8.69 -25.76
C LEU A 373 -2.40 -7.43 -25.31
N MET A 374 -1.69 -7.53 -24.19
CA MET A 374 -0.89 -6.42 -23.68
C MET A 374 0.47 -6.31 -24.37
N THR A 375 0.84 -5.10 -24.77
CA THR A 375 2.19 -4.78 -25.24
C THR A 375 3.21 -4.85 -24.09
N ALA A 376 4.51 -4.76 -24.42
CA ALA A 376 5.55 -4.69 -23.39
C ALA A 376 5.46 -3.40 -22.57
N GLU A 377 5.08 -2.29 -23.21
CA GLU A 377 4.97 -0.97 -22.58
C GLU A 377 3.79 -0.90 -21.61
N GLU A 378 2.60 -1.34 -22.02
CA GLU A 378 1.41 -1.42 -21.16
C GLU A 378 1.65 -2.24 -19.90
N ARG A 379 2.35 -3.37 -20.05
CA ARG A 379 2.74 -4.25 -18.94
C ARG A 379 3.71 -3.56 -17.98
N MET A 380 4.64 -2.77 -18.50
CA MET A 380 5.56 -1.97 -17.68
C MET A 380 4.81 -0.87 -16.93
N VAL A 381 3.81 -0.23 -17.53
CA VAL A 381 2.92 0.72 -16.84
C VAL A 381 2.14 0.02 -15.73
N LEU A 382 1.58 -1.17 -16.00
CA LEU A 382 0.88 -1.97 -15.00
C LEU A 382 1.79 -2.32 -13.81
N ILE A 383 3.00 -2.80 -14.06
CA ILE A 383 4.00 -3.10 -13.03
C ILE A 383 4.38 -1.84 -12.24
N GLY A 384 4.57 -0.70 -12.92
CA GLY A 384 4.84 0.59 -12.30
C GLY A 384 3.71 1.04 -11.37
N GLY A 385 2.45 0.85 -11.78
CA GLY A 385 1.29 1.12 -10.94
C GLY A 385 1.21 0.18 -9.73
N MET A 386 1.41 -1.14 -9.91
CA MET A 386 1.46 -2.09 -8.78
C MET A 386 2.54 -1.72 -7.77
N ARG A 387 3.69 -1.25 -8.26
CA ARG A 387 4.76 -0.75 -7.39
C ARG A 387 4.31 0.45 -6.58
N ASN A 388 3.61 1.41 -7.18
CA ASN A 388 3.10 2.57 -6.45
C ASN A 388 2.07 2.16 -5.38
N PHE A 389 1.22 1.17 -5.67
CA PHE A 389 0.32 0.61 -4.67
C PHE A 389 1.07 -0.06 -3.52
N ALA A 390 2.10 -0.85 -3.81
CA ALA A 390 2.92 -1.50 -2.80
C ALA A 390 3.77 -0.52 -1.96
N GLU A 391 4.15 0.63 -2.51
CA GLU A 391 4.83 1.72 -1.80
C GLU A 391 3.86 2.58 -0.97
N GLY A 392 2.55 2.47 -1.19
CA GLY A 392 1.51 3.20 -0.45
C GLY A 392 1.17 2.58 0.91
N GLU A 393 0.37 3.30 1.71
CA GLU A 393 -0.04 2.85 3.05
C GLU A 393 -1.24 1.88 3.03
N ASP A 394 -2.02 1.84 1.95
CA ASP A 394 -3.21 0.99 1.80
C ASP A 394 -2.84 -0.41 1.26
N GLU A 395 -2.37 -1.28 2.16
CA GLU A 395 -2.00 -2.66 1.84
C GLU A 395 -3.19 -3.47 1.26
N ASP A 396 -4.40 -3.25 1.76
CA ASP A 396 -5.61 -3.96 1.31
C ASP A 396 -5.93 -3.65 -0.14
N ARG A 397 -5.76 -2.40 -0.55
CA ARG A 397 -5.95 -1.97 -1.94
C ARG A 397 -4.90 -2.56 -2.87
N PHE A 398 -3.62 -2.56 -2.47
CA PHE A 398 -2.58 -3.26 -3.22
C PHE A 398 -2.93 -4.73 -3.43
N ARG A 399 -3.33 -5.42 -2.36
CA ARG A 399 -3.71 -6.84 -2.41
C ARG A 399 -4.92 -7.09 -3.30
N GLY A 400 -5.96 -6.26 -3.19
CA GLY A 400 -7.17 -6.36 -4.01
C GLY A 400 -6.89 -6.21 -5.50
N VAL A 401 -6.13 -5.19 -5.86
CA VAL A 401 -5.76 -4.91 -7.26
C VAL A 401 -4.83 -6.00 -7.81
N LEU A 402 -3.82 -6.45 -7.07
CA LEU A 402 -2.92 -7.51 -7.52
C LEU A 402 -3.68 -8.84 -7.70
N LYS A 403 -4.59 -9.16 -6.78
CA LYS A 403 -5.46 -10.33 -6.88
C LYS A 403 -6.31 -10.30 -8.16
N LEU A 404 -6.93 -9.15 -8.46
CA LEU A 404 -7.69 -8.94 -9.69
C LEU A 404 -6.83 -9.21 -10.92
N VAL A 405 -5.65 -8.60 -11.02
CA VAL A 405 -4.74 -8.78 -12.16
C VAL A 405 -4.34 -10.24 -12.34
N LEU A 406 -3.94 -10.93 -11.26
CA LEU A 406 -3.55 -12.34 -11.34
C LEU A 406 -4.73 -13.23 -11.74
N THR A 407 -5.93 -12.93 -11.27
CA THR A 407 -7.14 -13.67 -11.64
C THR A 407 -7.41 -13.51 -13.15
N SER A 408 -7.35 -12.28 -13.67
CA SER A 408 -7.45 -12.00 -15.11
C SER A 408 -6.38 -12.72 -15.94
N CYS A 409 -5.12 -12.74 -15.46
CA CYS A 409 -4.04 -13.50 -16.12
C CYS A 409 -4.32 -15.02 -16.18
N ARG A 410 -4.98 -15.61 -15.16
CA ARG A 410 -5.33 -17.03 -15.19
C ARG A 410 -6.45 -17.33 -16.18
N GLU A 411 -7.41 -16.42 -16.32
CA GLU A 411 -8.55 -16.57 -17.21
C GLU A 411 -8.15 -16.45 -18.69
N THR A 412 -7.09 -15.72 -18.98
CA THR A 412 -6.66 -15.40 -20.34
C THR A 412 -5.22 -15.82 -20.59
N GLN A 413 -5.00 -16.72 -21.54
CA GLN A 413 -3.65 -17.16 -21.92
C GLN A 413 -2.81 -16.06 -22.61
N SER A 414 -3.31 -14.82 -22.71
CA SER A 414 -2.63 -13.68 -23.32
C SER A 414 -1.44 -13.20 -22.48
N LEU A 415 -1.61 -13.15 -21.16
CA LEU A 415 -0.57 -12.77 -20.19
C LEU A 415 -0.42 -13.87 -19.15
N LEU A 416 0.65 -14.65 -19.28
CA LEU A 416 0.97 -15.71 -18.32
C LEU A 416 1.35 -15.13 -16.96
N SER A 417 0.67 -15.57 -15.91
CA SER A 417 0.79 -14.99 -14.56
C SER A 417 2.22 -15.11 -14.01
N PHE A 418 2.92 -16.21 -14.31
CA PHE A 418 4.33 -16.37 -13.95
C PHE A 418 5.27 -15.35 -14.60
N THR A 419 5.01 -14.98 -15.86
CA THR A 419 5.83 -13.98 -16.56
C THR A 419 5.64 -12.61 -15.91
N PHE A 420 4.38 -12.25 -15.66
CA PHE A 420 4.04 -11.00 -14.98
C PHE A 420 4.67 -10.92 -13.58
N LEU A 421 4.53 -11.97 -12.76
CA LEU A 421 5.10 -12.01 -11.41
C LEU A 421 6.62 -11.93 -11.40
N LYS A 422 7.30 -12.63 -12.32
CA LYS A 422 8.76 -12.59 -12.44
C LYS A 422 9.25 -11.18 -12.79
N GLU A 423 8.63 -10.55 -13.78
CA GLU A 423 8.98 -9.19 -14.20
C GLU A 423 8.70 -8.19 -13.09
N MET A 424 7.53 -8.26 -12.47
CA MET A 424 7.16 -7.42 -11.33
C MET A 424 8.16 -7.58 -10.19
N TRP A 425 8.50 -8.82 -9.80
CA TRP A 425 9.49 -9.09 -8.76
C TRP A 425 10.86 -8.45 -9.06
N SER A 426 11.33 -8.55 -10.31
CA SER A 426 12.61 -7.98 -10.74
C SER A 426 12.66 -6.44 -10.74
N LYS A 427 11.50 -5.78 -10.85
CA LYS A 427 11.38 -4.32 -10.87
C LYS A 427 10.99 -3.72 -9.51
N MET A 428 10.56 -4.56 -8.58
CA MET A 428 10.22 -4.15 -7.21
C MET A 428 11.48 -3.99 -6.35
N PRO A 429 11.59 -2.91 -5.56
CA PRO A 429 12.55 -2.80 -4.47
C PRO A 429 12.47 -3.98 -3.49
N TYR A 430 13.60 -4.39 -2.91
CA TYR A 430 13.68 -5.56 -2.02
C TYR A 430 12.77 -5.46 -0.79
N ASN A 431 12.54 -4.26 -0.25
CA ASN A 431 11.63 -4.06 0.88
C ASN A 431 10.16 -4.37 0.55
N LEU A 432 9.77 -4.35 -0.73
CA LEU A 432 8.40 -4.66 -1.17
C LEU A 432 8.21 -6.14 -1.52
N HIS A 433 9.29 -6.93 -1.57
CA HIS A 433 9.21 -8.36 -1.89
C HIS A 433 8.34 -9.13 -0.88
N GLY A 434 8.30 -8.68 0.38
CA GLY A 434 7.41 -9.25 1.40
C GLY A 434 5.93 -9.16 1.05
N ALA A 435 5.48 -8.02 0.49
CA ALA A 435 4.08 -7.82 0.13
C ALA A 435 3.65 -8.64 -1.10
N VAL A 436 4.59 -8.88 -2.03
CA VAL A 436 4.34 -9.63 -3.27
C VAL A 436 4.42 -11.14 -3.06
N TRP A 437 5.27 -11.61 -2.14
CA TRP A 437 5.59 -13.03 -1.99
C TRP A 437 4.38 -13.95 -1.74
N PRO A 438 3.36 -13.61 -0.93
CA PRO A 438 2.18 -14.45 -0.76
C PRO A 438 1.49 -14.77 -2.09
N PHE A 439 1.40 -13.78 -2.98
CA PHE A 439 0.80 -13.94 -4.30
C PHE A 439 1.63 -14.84 -5.21
N VAL A 440 2.96 -14.75 -5.13
CA VAL A 440 3.88 -15.64 -5.86
C VAL A 440 3.65 -17.10 -5.47
N VAL A 441 3.59 -17.38 -4.16
CA VAL A 441 3.35 -18.74 -3.66
C VAL A 441 1.95 -19.23 -4.02
N ASN A 442 0.94 -18.39 -3.85
CA ASN A 442 -0.43 -18.73 -4.23
C ASN A 442 -0.53 -19.07 -5.72
N GLU A 443 0.15 -18.33 -6.60
CA GLU A 443 0.16 -18.61 -8.03
C GLU A 443 0.86 -19.92 -8.37
N LEU A 444 1.99 -20.22 -7.73
CA LEU A 444 2.67 -21.52 -7.87
C LEU A 444 1.75 -22.69 -7.51
N LEU A 445 0.92 -22.53 -6.48
CA LEU A 445 -0.03 -23.55 -6.05
C LEU A 445 -1.20 -23.70 -7.00
N ILE A 446 -1.74 -22.61 -7.57
CA ILE A 446 -2.93 -22.65 -8.44
C ILE A 446 -2.59 -23.11 -9.86
N VAL A 447 -1.50 -22.58 -10.42
CA VAL A 447 -1.10 -22.83 -11.81
C VAL A 447 -0.24 -24.09 -11.93
N GLY A 448 0.64 -24.32 -10.95
CA GLY A 448 1.60 -25.44 -10.99
C GLY A 448 2.46 -25.43 -12.25
N MET A 449 2.89 -26.61 -12.70
CA MET A 449 3.70 -26.76 -13.93
C MET A 449 2.90 -26.68 -15.25
N GLY A 450 1.64 -26.25 -15.21
CA GLY A 450 0.73 -26.28 -16.36
C GLY A 450 1.09 -25.31 -17.50
N GLU A 451 1.55 -24.10 -17.18
CA GLU A 451 1.88 -23.07 -18.18
C GLU A 451 3.23 -23.32 -18.90
N SER A 452 4.29 -23.50 -18.11
CA SER A 452 5.65 -23.77 -18.59
C SER A 452 6.50 -24.23 -17.42
N LYS A 453 7.24 -25.33 -17.61
CA LYS A 453 8.14 -25.88 -16.58
C LYS A 453 9.27 -24.90 -16.27
N GLU A 454 9.83 -24.27 -17.29
CA GLU A 454 10.92 -23.30 -17.15
C GLU A 454 10.48 -22.11 -16.29
N ARG A 455 9.34 -21.49 -16.63
CA ARG A 455 8.79 -20.37 -15.85
C ARG A 455 8.42 -20.78 -14.43
N PHE A 456 7.83 -21.96 -14.27
CA PHE A 456 7.52 -22.52 -12.95
C PHE A 456 8.78 -22.61 -12.07
N TYR A 457 9.91 -23.09 -12.62
CA TYR A 457 11.17 -23.16 -11.86
C TYR A 457 11.73 -21.79 -11.51
N GLU A 458 11.67 -20.82 -12.41
CA GLU A 458 12.12 -19.45 -12.14
C GLU A 458 11.31 -18.80 -11.01
N VAL A 459 9.98 -18.94 -11.04
CA VAL A 459 9.10 -18.39 -10.00
C VAL A 459 9.22 -19.17 -8.69
N THR A 460 9.40 -20.49 -8.75
CA THR A 460 9.69 -21.32 -7.58
C THR A 460 11.00 -20.91 -6.92
N GLU A 461 12.01 -20.61 -7.72
CA GLU A 461 13.29 -20.10 -7.24
C GLU A 461 13.10 -18.76 -6.52
N ILE A 462 12.37 -17.81 -7.10
CA ILE A 462 12.00 -16.54 -6.45
C ILE A 462 11.34 -16.79 -5.09
N ALA A 463 10.30 -17.63 -5.04
CA ALA A 463 9.58 -17.93 -3.80
C ALA A 463 10.47 -18.59 -2.73
N SER A 464 11.43 -19.42 -3.15
CA SER A 464 12.28 -20.20 -2.25
C SER A 464 13.44 -19.40 -1.63
N HIS A 465 13.77 -18.24 -2.19
CA HIS A 465 14.81 -17.35 -1.65
C HIS A 465 14.42 -16.69 -0.33
N MET A 466 13.11 -16.61 -0.01
CA MET A 466 12.66 -16.01 1.23
C MET A 466 13.14 -16.79 2.46
N GLN A 467 13.45 -16.08 3.54
CA GLN A 467 13.84 -16.72 4.79
C GLN A 467 12.62 -17.32 5.51
N LEU A 468 12.77 -18.47 6.14
CA LEU A 468 11.70 -19.21 6.81
C LEU A 468 10.99 -18.37 7.88
N GLY A 469 11.72 -17.53 8.61
CA GLY A 469 11.12 -16.59 9.56
C GLY A 469 10.14 -15.62 8.87
N ALA A 470 10.55 -15.03 7.75
CA ALA A 470 9.71 -14.13 6.96
C ALA A 470 8.50 -14.87 6.33
N MET A 471 8.72 -16.09 5.80
CA MET A 471 7.62 -16.94 5.29
C MET A 471 6.55 -17.16 6.37
N ARG A 472 6.98 -17.47 7.60
CA ARG A 472 6.07 -17.65 8.75
C ARG A 472 5.33 -16.37 9.14
N CYS A 473 5.99 -15.21 9.10
CA CYS A 473 5.33 -13.92 9.35
C CYS A 473 4.25 -13.60 8.31
N LEU A 474 4.44 -14.04 7.06
CA LEU A 474 3.49 -13.82 5.95
C LEU A 474 2.44 -14.93 5.82
N ARG A 475 2.44 -15.93 6.70
CA ARG A 475 1.56 -17.09 6.62
C ARG A 475 0.08 -16.70 6.65
N SER A 476 -0.34 -15.81 7.55
CA SER A 476 -1.75 -15.41 7.65
C SER A 476 -2.25 -14.78 6.35
N GLN A 477 -1.43 -13.91 5.76
CA GLN A 477 -1.72 -13.25 4.48
C GLN A 477 -1.84 -14.27 3.34
N LEU A 478 -0.95 -15.27 3.32
CA LEU A 478 -0.99 -16.36 2.34
C LEU A 478 -2.26 -17.22 2.48
N GLU A 479 -2.70 -17.52 3.71
CA GLU A 479 -3.90 -18.32 3.98
C GLU A 479 -5.22 -17.61 3.58
N GLU A 480 -5.20 -16.31 3.35
CA GLU A 480 -6.35 -15.52 2.85
C GLU A 480 -6.53 -15.60 1.33
N LEU A 481 -5.57 -16.17 0.59
CA LEU A 481 -5.58 -16.23 -0.87
C LEU A 481 -6.31 -17.47 -1.41
N ASP A 482 -6.62 -17.44 -2.71
CA ASP A 482 -7.54 -18.39 -3.36
C ASP A 482 -7.13 -19.85 -3.19
N ALA A 483 -5.83 -20.18 -3.30
CA ALA A 483 -5.35 -21.56 -3.18
C ALA A 483 -5.73 -22.17 -1.83
N PHE A 484 -5.64 -21.36 -0.77
CA PHE A 484 -5.88 -21.76 0.61
C PHE A 484 -7.37 -21.74 0.93
N ARG A 485 -8.08 -20.67 0.54
CA ARG A 485 -9.52 -20.54 0.77
C ARG A 485 -10.33 -21.58 0.03
N GLU A 486 -9.96 -21.90 -1.20
CA GLU A 486 -10.65 -22.87 -2.06
C GLU A 486 -10.05 -24.28 -1.95
N GLN A 487 -8.98 -24.46 -1.19
CA GLN A 487 -8.21 -25.71 -1.11
C GLN A 487 -7.79 -26.26 -2.49
N LYS A 488 -7.46 -25.33 -3.40
CA LYS A 488 -7.17 -25.62 -4.79
C LYS A 488 -5.66 -25.63 -5.02
N VAL A 489 -5.13 -26.82 -5.30
CA VAL A 489 -3.71 -27.03 -5.64
C VAL A 489 -3.61 -27.75 -6.98
N ALA A 490 -2.76 -27.25 -7.87
CA ALA A 490 -2.51 -27.83 -9.18
C ALA A 490 -2.04 -29.29 -9.07
N PRO A 491 -2.26 -30.12 -10.12
CA PRO A 491 -1.89 -31.53 -10.09
C PRO A 491 -0.41 -31.79 -9.82
N VAL A 492 0.47 -30.94 -10.38
CA VAL A 492 1.93 -31.02 -10.25
C VAL A 492 2.46 -29.67 -9.81
N VAL A 493 2.85 -29.59 -8.54
CA VAL A 493 3.42 -28.39 -7.90
C VAL A 493 4.82 -28.63 -7.36
N PHE A 494 5.33 -29.86 -7.37
CA PHE A 494 6.62 -30.19 -6.77
C PHE A 494 7.52 -30.89 -7.79
N CYS A 495 8.82 -30.58 -7.75
CA CYS A 495 9.84 -31.27 -8.54
C CYS A 495 10.95 -31.78 -7.60
N PRO A 496 11.11 -33.10 -7.45
CA PRO A 496 12.17 -33.67 -6.62
C PRO A 496 13.59 -33.28 -7.07
N ALA A 497 13.80 -33.06 -8.36
CA ALA A 497 15.10 -32.64 -8.87
C ALA A 497 15.50 -31.20 -8.46
N TRP A 498 14.54 -30.39 -8.03
CA TRP A 498 14.76 -28.97 -7.71
C TRP A 498 14.88 -28.74 -6.19
N ILE A 499 16.00 -29.20 -5.62
CA ILE A 499 16.26 -29.16 -4.15
C ILE A 499 16.08 -27.76 -3.53
N ARG A 500 16.31 -26.69 -4.30
CA ARG A 500 16.13 -25.30 -3.83
C ARG A 500 14.72 -25.02 -3.32
N SER A 501 13.69 -25.70 -3.84
CA SER A 501 12.31 -25.52 -3.41
C SER A 501 11.95 -26.22 -2.11
N TYR A 502 12.76 -27.16 -1.64
CA TYR A 502 12.34 -28.04 -0.55
C TYR A 502 11.99 -27.26 0.72
N ARG A 503 12.71 -26.17 1.00
CA ARG A 503 12.41 -25.27 2.11
C ARG A 503 11.03 -24.63 2.00
N LEU A 504 10.64 -24.20 0.80
CA LEU A 504 9.31 -23.65 0.55
C LEU A 504 8.24 -24.72 0.81
N PHE A 505 8.45 -25.95 0.34
CA PHE A 505 7.50 -27.04 0.57
C PHE A 505 7.46 -27.49 2.03
N ALA A 506 8.57 -27.49 2.76
CA ALA A 506 8.58 -27.71 4.20
C ALA A 506 7.74 -26.67 4.93
N PHE A 507 7.85 -25.39 4.56
CA PHE A 507 6.99 -24.33 5.09
C PHE A 507 5.51 -24.56 4.73
N LEU A 508 5.20 -24.94 3.49
CA LEU A 508 3.82 -25.20 3.06
C LEU A 508 3.17 -26.36 3.84
N LEU A 509 3.95 -27.32 4.33
CA LEU A 509 3.47 -28.37 5.25
C LEU A 509 3.11 -27.85 6.65
N GLU A 510 3.47 -26.62 7.00
CA GLU A 510 3.05 -25.97 8.24
C GLU A 510 1.68 -25.28 8.12
N THR A 511 1.14 -25.14 6.90
CA THR A 511 -0.09 -24.37 6.59
C THR A 511 -1.38 -25.19 6.62
N SER A 512 -2.53 -24.55 6.41
CA SER A 512 -3.82 -25.24 6.27
C SER A 512 -3.90 -26.22 5.08
N LEU A 513 -3.01 -26.11 4.08
CA LEU A 513 -2.94 -27.02 2.93
C LEU A 513 -2.00 -28.22 3.15
N ALA A 514 -1.46 -28.41 4.36
CA ALA A 514 -0.43 -29.42 4.65
C ALA A 514 -0.75 -30.82 4.09
N GLY A 515 -1.98 -31.31 4.29
CA GLY A 515 -2.39 -32.64 3.80
C GLY A 515 -2.34 -32.75 2.27
N ILE A 516 -2.94 -31.79 1.57
CA ILE A 516 -2.98 -31.77 0.09
C ILE A 516 -1.56 -31.65 -0.48
N ILE A 517 -0.75 -30.75 0.07
CA ILE A 517 0.64 -30.54 -0.37
C ILE A 517 1.47 -31.80 -0.13
N ALA A 518 1.35 -32.42 1.05
CA ALA A 518 2.08 -33.63 1.38
C ALA A 518 1.73 -34.79 0.44
N GLU A 519 0.46 -34.96 0.07
CA GLU A 519 0.04 -35.96 -0.92
C GLU A 519 0.71 -35.71 -2.28
N LYS A 520 0.70 -34.46 -2.78
CA LYS A 520 1.36 -34.09 -4.04
C LYS A 520 2.86 -34.33 -3.98
N VAL A 521 3.52 -33.90 -2.91
CA VAL A 521 4.97 -34.08 -2.73
C VAL A 521 5.33 -35.56 -2.68
N VAL A 522 4.60 -36.37 -1.91
CA VAL A 522 4.88 -37.82 -1.81
C VAL A 522 4.65 -38.52 -3.14
N ALA A 523 3.59 -38.18 -3.88
CA ALA A 523 3.36 -38.76 -5.21
C ALA A 523 4.56 -38.49 -6.15
N GLU A 524 5.08 -37.26 -6.16
CA GLU A 524 6.25 -36.90 -6.97
C GLU A 524 7.54 -37.58 -6.48
N LEU A 525 7.77 -37.68 -5.15
CA LEU A 525 8.92 -38.40 -4.59
C LEU A 525 8.86 -39.91 -4.86
N GLN A 526 7.66 -40.50 -4.94
CA GLN A 526 7.47 -41.90 -5.33
C GLN A 526 7.79 -42.12 -6.80
N ASN A 527 7.38 -41.19 -7.67
CA ASN A 527 7.60 -41.27 -9.11
C ASN A 527 9.07 -41.04 -9.51
N ALA A 528 9.72 -40.04 -8.91
CA ALA A 528 11.06 -39.61 -9.27
C ALA A 528 11.89 -39.30 -8.00
N PRO A 529 12.26 -40.33 -7.20
CA PRO A 529 13.03 -40.10 -5.98
C PRO A 529 14.40 -39.48 -6.29
N PRO A 530 14.79 -38.39 -5.60
CA PRO A 530 16.04 -37.68 -5.86
C PRO A 530 17.27 -38.48 -5.44
N GLU A 531 17.15 -39.28 -4.38
CA GLU A 531 18.19 -40.19 -3.92
C GLU A 531 17.65 -41.51 -3.39
N GLN A 532 18.55 -42.48 -3.19
CA GLN A 532 18.23 -43.83 -2.75
C GLN A 532 17.53 -43.86 -1.39
N PHE A 533 17.83 -42.92 -0.48
CA PHE A 533 17.20 -42.84 0.84
C PHE A 533 15.69 -42.62 0.71
N ILE A 534 15.25 -41.64 -0.07
CA ILE A 534 13.81 -41.45 -0.32
C ILE A 534 13.20 -42.55 -1.16
N ALA A 535 13.93 -43.09 -2.14
CA ALA A 535 13.42 -44.18 -2.98
C ALA A 535 12.92 -45.39 -2.16
N VAL A 536 13.48 -45.62 -0.96
CA VAL A 536 13.08 -46.73 -0.09
C VAL A 536 11.96 -46.40 0.89
N ILE A 537 11.74 -45.12 1.22
CA ILE A 537 10.76 -44.68 2.22
C ILE A 537 9.49 -44.12 1.58
N ALA A 538 9.61 -43.36 0.49
CA ALA A 538 8.47 -42.69 -0.16
C ALA A 538 7.28 -43.62 -0.46
N PRO A 539 7.47 -44.88 -0.93
CA PRO A 539 6.36 -45.80 -1.17
C PRO A 539 5.56 -46.22 0.08
N ILE A 540 6.12 -46.00 1.27
CA ILE A 540 5.54 -46.43 2.55
C ILE A 540 4.88 -45.25 3.29
N LEU A 541 5.21 -44.02 2.90
CA LEU A 541 4.67 -42.82 3.54
C LEU A 541 3.14 -42.76 3.39
N GLN A 542 2.49 -42.42 4.50
CA GLN A 542 1.04 -42.29 4.63
C GLN A 542 0.78 -40.96 5.30
N ILE A 543 0.26 -39.99 4.55
CA ILE A 543 0.14 -38.59 5.00
C ILE A 543 -0.86 -38.42 6.16
N SER A 544 -1.81 -39.35 6.29
CA SER A 544 -2.73 -39.40 7.43
C SER A 544 -2.05 -39.76 8.76
N VAL A 545 -0.82 -40.29 8.73
CA VAL A 545 -0.05 -40.64 9.94
C VAL A 545 0.84 -39.46 10.34
N PRO A 546 0.65 -38.86 11.53
CA PRO A 546 1.40 -37.67 11.95
C PRO A 546 2.92 -37.83 11.90
N ASP A 547 3.45 -39.00 12.31
CA ASP A 547 4.89 -39.28 12.28
C ASP A 547 5.46 -39.29 10.86
N HIS A 548 4.68 -39.73 9.87
CA HIS A 548 5.09 -39.76 8.47
C HIS A 548 5.10 -38.34 7.88
N LEU A 549 4.12 -37.51 8.24
CA LEU A 549 4.09 -36.10 7.87
C LEU A 549 5.27 -35.33 8.50
N GLN A 550 5.56 -35.59 9.77
CA GLN A 550 6.71 -35.00 10.48
C GLN A 550 8.04 -35.43 9.85
N PHE A 551 8.16 -36.69 9.44
CA PHE A 551 9.32 -37.17 8.68
C PHE A 551 9.46 -36.42 7.36
N LEU A 552 8.37 -36.27 6.59
CA LEU A 552 8.39 -35.56 5.31
C LEU A 552 8.80 -34.09 5.48
N HIS A 553 8.24 -33.41 6.48
CA HIS A 553 8.62 -32.03 6.82
C HIS A 553 10.11 -31.92 7.15
N SER A 554 10.60 -32.78 8.04
CA SER A 554 12.01 -32.79 8.45
C SER A 554 12.95 -33.09 7.27
N TYR A 555 12.55 -34.03 6.40
CA TYR A 555 13.27 -34.33 5.17
C TYR A 555 13.38 -33.09 4.27
N LEU A 556 12.26 -32.45 3.94
CA LEU A 556 12.27 -31.26 3.08
C LEU A 556 13.05 -30.08 3.71
N ALA A 557 13.07 -29.97 5.04
CA ALA A 557 13.84 -28.94 5.72
C ALA A 557 15.37 -29.18 5.68
N GLU A 558 15.82 -30.44 5.67
CA GLU A 558 17.21 -30.83 5.96
C GLU A 558 18.03 -31.38 4.77
N VAL A 559 17.44 -31.61 3.59
CA VAL A 559 18.06 -32.31 2.42
C VAL A 559 19.35 -31.71 1.83
N ARG A 560 19.88 -30.62 2.37
CA ARG A 560 21.11 -29.99 1.84
C ARG A 560 22.39 -30.81 2.04
N HIS A 561 22.32 -31.99 2.63
CA HIS A 561 23.49 -32.80 2.96
C HIS A 561 23.59 -34.05 2.08
N ASP A 562 24.81 -34.37 1.63
CA ASP A 562 25.14 -35.61 0.91
C ASP A 562 24.71 -36.89 1.68
N SER A 563 24.48 -36.75 2.99
CA SER A 563 23.90 -37.81 3.81
C SER A 563 22.85 -37.26 4.78
N PRO A 564 21.69 -37.92 4.93
CA PRO A 564 20.65 -37.46 5.84
C PRO A 564 21.12 -37.53 7.30
N PRO A 565 20.69 -36.57 8.15
CA PRO A 565 21.00 -36.57 9.58
C PRO A 565 20.56 -37.86 10.28
N LEU A 566 21.23 -38.20 11.40
CA LEU A 566 20.94 -39.43 12.13
C LEU A 566 19.48 -39.49 12.60
N ALA A 567 18.93 -38.37 13.07
CA ALA A 567 17.53 -38.29 13.50
C ALA A 567 16.57 -38.68 12.37
N LEU A 568 16.82 -38.20 11.15
CA LEU A 568 16.00 -38.52 9.98
C LEU A 568 16.14 -39.99 9.56
N LYS A 569 17.35 -40.56 9.64
CA LYS A 569 17.59 -42.00 9.43
C LYS A 569 16.85 -42.86 10.45
N MET A 570 16.83 -42.44 11.72
CA MET A 570 16.11 -43.14 12.79
C MET A 570 14.60 -43.07 12.58
N ALA A 571 14.06 -41.90 12.24
CA ALA A 571 12.63 -41.74 11.92
C ALA A 571 12.22 -42.62 10.73
N ALA A 572 13.00 -42.61 9.65
CA ALA A 572 12.81 -43.50 8.51
C ALA A 572 12.81 -44.98 8.89
N GLY A 573 13.77 -45.42 9.71
CA GLY A 573 13.85 -46.81 10.14
C GLY A 573 12.67 -47.22 11.01
N GLN A 574 12.14 -46.30 11.83
CA GLN A 574 10.95 -46.55 12.65
C GLN A 574 9.70 -46.74 11.78
N ILE A 575 9.52 -45.90 10.75
CA ILE A 575 8.44 -46.01 9.76
C ILE A 575 8.51 -47.35 9.03
N ILE A 576 9.69 -47.72 8.54
CA ILE A 576 9.90 -48.98 7.83
C ILE A 576 9.64 -50.17 8.76
N LEU A 577 10.11 -50.12 10.01
CA LEU A 577 9.91 -51.18 10.99
C LEU A 577 8.40 -51.40 11.26
N GLN A 578 7.67 -50.33 11.54
CA GLN A 578 6.22 -50.38 11.76
C GLN A 578 5.46 -50.94 10.55
N PHE A 579 5.86 -50.55 9.34
CA PHE A 579 5.30 -51.10 8.11
C PHE A 579 5.56 -52.60 7.98
N LEU A 580 6.80 -53.05 8.20
CA LEU A 580 7.18 -54.47 8.10
C LEU A 580 6.56 -55.34 9.20
N GLU A 581 6.27 -54.77 10.36
CA GLU A 581 5.57 -55.46 11.44
C GLU A 581 4.11 -55.76 11.07
N ASN A 582 3.47 -54.86 10.33
CA ASN A 582 2.05 -54.93 9.97
C ASN A 582 1.80 -55.30 8.49
N ILE A 583 2.83 -55.79 7.79
CA ILE A 583 2.76 -56.04 6.35
C ILE A 583 1.83 -57.21 6.00
N THR A 584 1.00 -57.04 4.99
CA THR A 584 0.11 -58.09 4.48
C THR A 584 0.82 -59.02 3.47
N GLU A 585 0.26 -60.21 3.24
CA GLU A 585 0.79 -61.17 2.26
C GLU A 585 0.85 -60.62 0.82
N GLU A 586 -0.05 -59.71 0.47
CA GLU A 586 -0.05 -59.03 -0.82
C GLU A 586 1.08 -58.01 -0.92
N GLN A 587 1.25 -57.20 0.14
CA GLN A 587 2.32 -56.20 0.21
C GLN A 587 3.72 -56.82 0.22
N LYS A 588 3.88 -58.04 0.74
CA LYS A 588 5.15 -58.79 0.67
C LYS A 588 5.66 -58.97 -0.77
N LYS A 589 4.77 -58.91 -1.78
CA LYS A 589 5.11 -59.09 -3.20
C LYS A 589 5.46 -57.78 -3.92
N LEU A 590 5.43 -56.64 -3.24
CA LEU A 590 5.71 -55.34 -3.85
C LEU A 590 7.16 -55.26 -4.36
N PRO A 591 7.39 -54.73 -5.58
CA PRO A 591 8.70 -54.80 -6.26
C PRO A 591 9.78 -53.94 -5.60
N TRP A 592 9.40 -52.91 -4.85
CA TRP A 592 10.33 -52.03 -4.15
C TRP A 592 10.75 -52.57 -2.76
N LEU A 593 10.04 -53.55 -2.21
CA LEU A 593 10.18 -53.99 -0.82
C LEU A 593 11.58 -54.52 -0.49
N ALA A 594 12.18 -55.31 -1.40
CA ALA A 594 13.51 -55.85 -1.19
C ALA A 594 14.57 -54.74 -1.06
N LYS A 595 14.42 -53.62 -1.80
CA LYS A 595 15.33 -52.46 -1.69
C LYS A 595 15.16 -51.77 -0.34
N THR A 596 13.93 -51.63 0.15
CA THR A 596 13.66 -51.09 1.49
C THR A 596 14.29 -51.95 2.59
N ILE A 597 14.15 -53.27 2.50
CA ILE A 597 14.74 -54.22 3.47
C ILE A 597 16.27 -54.11 3.47
N ASP A 598 16.93 -54.05 2.31
CA ASP A 598 18.39 -53.91 2.25
C ASP A 598 18.87 -52.59 2.88
N ALA A 599 18.11 -51.51 2.71
CA ALA A 599 18.44 -50.19 3.25
C ALA A 599 18.36 -50.10 4.78
N MET A 600 17.62 -51.01 5.44
CA MET A 600 17.48 -51.01 6.91
C MET A 600 18.80 -51.09 7.66
N ALA A 601 19.84 -51.71 7.07
CA ALA A 601 21.18 -51.75 7.66
C ALA A 601 21.78 -50.35 7.92
N GLY A 602 21.30 -49.32 7.21
CA GLY A 602 21.71 -47.92 7.32
C GLY A 602 20.99 -47.09 8.39
N LEU A 603 19.86 -47.56 8.93
CA LEU A 603 18.89 -46.69 9.61
C LEU A 603 19.02 -46.65 11.15
N GLN A 604 19.80 -47.58 11.74
CA GLN A 604 20.17 -47.58 13.17
C GLN A 604 18.99 -47.59 14.17
N VAL A 605 17.91 -48.30 13.87
CA VAL A 605 16.72 -48.40 14.75
C VAL A 605 16.71 -49.70 15.55
N ARG A 606 16.27 -49.65 16.81
CA ARG A 606 16.08 -50.84 17.67
C ARG A 606 14.98 -51.73 17.07
N GLY A 607 15.12 -53.05 17.13
CA GLY A 607 14.17 -53.97 16.47
C GLY A 607 14.55 -54.34 15.03
N THR A 608 15.47 -53.60 14.40
CA THR A 608 15.90 -53.86 13.01
C THR A 608 16.52 -55.24 12.84
N LYS A 609 17.30 -55.72 13.82
CA LYS A 609 17.94 -57.03 13.70
C LYS A 609 16.92 -58.15 13.80
N GLU A 610 15.98 -58.02 14.74
CA GLU A 610 14.92 -58.98 15.01
C GLU A 610 13.98 -59.13 13.81
N ILE A 611 13.55 -58.01 13.21
CA ILE A 611 12.68 -58.04 12.02
C ILE A 611 13.39 -58.63 10.80
N LEU A 612 14.67 -58.30 10.58
CA LEU A 612 15.43 -58.83 9.45
C LEU A 612 15.68 -60.34 9.60
N ASP A 613 15.97 -60.81 10.81
CA ASP A 613 16.13 -62.24 11.08
C ASP A 613 14.81 -63.00 10.88
N ARG A 614 13.69 -62.42 11.33
CA ARG A 614 12.34 -62.93 11.04
C ARG A 614 12.12 -63.05 9.53
N ILE A 615 12.36 -61.98 8.76
CA ILE A 615 12.17 -62.01 7.30
C ILE A 615 13.02 -63.10 6.64
N ALA A 616 14.28 -63.25 7.05
CA ALA A 616 15.19 -64.24 6.46
C ALA A 616 14.76 -65.69 6.75
N ASN A 617 14.26 -65.97 7.96
CA ASN A 617 14.11 -67.32 8.48
C ASN A 617 12.65 -67.80 8.63
N GLU A 618 11.65 -66.92 8.59
CA GLU A 618 10.25 -67.27 8.84
C GLU A 618 9.71 -68.25 7.78
N ARG A 619 9.02 -69.30 8.27
CA ARG A 619 8.43 -70.35 7.44
C ARG A 619 6.93 -70.49 7.70
N ARG A 620 6.16 -70.57 6.63
CA ARG A 620 4.74 -70.94 6.64
C ARG A 620 4.60 -72.47 6.65
N MET A 621 3.79 -72.98 7.57
CA MET A 621 3.58 -74.44 7.77
C MET A 621 4.89 -75.21 7.98
N GLY A 622 5.90 -74.59 8.61
CA GLY A 622 7.19 -75.21 8.96
C GLY A 622 8.15 -75.51 7.79
N LEU A 623 7.66 -75.51 6.54
CA LEU A 623 8.42 -75.98 5.38
C LEU A 623 8.64 -74.91 4.31
N LEU A 624 7.65 -74.05 4.05
CA LEU A 624 7.72 -73.08 2.96
C LEU A 624 8.17 -71.72 3.46
N PRO A 625 9.08 -71.00 2.78
CA PRO A 625 9.44 -69.64 3.18
C PRO A 625 8.22 -68.71 3.18
N ALA A 626 8.01 -67.96 4.27
CA ALA A 626 6.91 -67.00 4.36
C ALA A 626 7.14 -65.72 3.54
N TRP A 627 8.38 -65.48 3.11
CA TRP A 627 8.80 -64.28 2.39
C TRP A 627 9.37 -64.61 1.00
N PRO A 628 9.14 -63.74 -0.01
CA PRO A 628 9.74 -63.89 -1.33
C PRO A 628 11.27 -63.96 -1.27
N LYS A 629 11.86 -64.71 -2.22
CA LYS A 629 13.31 -64.96 -2.26
C LYS A 629 14.14 -63.66 -2.24
N GLN A 630 13.73 -62.65 -3.00
CA GLN A 630 14.43 -61.36 -3.08
C GLN A 630 14.46 -60.63 -1.72
N CYS A 631 13.33 -60.62 -1.01
CA CYS A 631 13.21 -60.02 0.32
C CYS A 631 14.09 -60.75 1.35
N ARG A 632 14.14 -62.09 1.30
CA ARG A 632 15.02 -62.89 2.17
C ARG A 632 16.50 -62.59 1.91
N GLN A 633 16.91 -62.55 0.64
CA GLN A 633 18.29 -62.22 0.26
C GLN A 633 18.69 -60.80 0.69
N ALA A 634 17.79 -59.83 0.53
CA ALA A 634 17.99 -58.47 1.03
C ALA A 634 18.16 -58.45 2.56
N ALA A 635 17.33 -59.20 3.29
CA ALA A 635 17.42 -59.28 4.76
C ALA A 635 18.74 -59.89 5.23
N THR A 636 19.20 -60.99 4.61
CA THR A 636 20.50 -61.59 4.90
C THR A 636 21.64 -60.61 4.63
N THR A 637 21.59 -59.91 3.49
CA THR A 637 22.59 -58.91 3.11
C THR A 637 22.63 -57.75 4.12
N ALA A 638 21.47 -57.26 4.55
CA ALA A 638 21.36 -56.22 5.57
C ALA A 638 21.92 -56.68 6.93
N LEU A 639 21.65 -57.92 7.36
CA LEU A 639 22.20 -58.49 8.60
C LEU A 639 23.73 -58.58 8.57
N ASP A 640 24.31 -58.98 7.44
CA ASP A 640 25.77 -59.08 7.29
C ASP A 640 26.43 -57.69 7.29
N LYS A 641 25.78 -56.68 6.71
CA LYS A 641 26.18 -55.26 6.80
C LYS A 641 26.14 -54.74 8.24
N ILE A 642 25.15 -55.15 9.05
CA ILE A 642 25.07 -54.75 10.46
C ILE A 642 26.19 -55.40 11.28
N LYS A 643 26.44 -56.71 11.10
CA LYS A 643 27.52 -57.43 11.80
C LYS A 643 28.90 -56.85 11.50
N SER A 644 29.21 -56.59 10.24
CA SER A 644 30.49 -56.00 9.82
C SER A 644 30.71 -54.61 10.43
N ARG A 645 29.67 -53.76 10.50
CA ARG A 645 29.76 -52.45 11.15
C ARG A 645 29.94 -52.51 12.67
N GLN A 646 29.36 -53.50 13.32
CA GLN A 646 29.58 -53.70 14.76
C GLN A 646 31.02 -54.13 15.04
N LEU A 647 31.57 -55.03 14.23
CA LEU A 647 32.97 -55.45 14.31
C LEU A 647 33.93 -54.28 14.08
N SER A 648 33.66 -53.43 13.07
CA SER A 648 34.50 -52.25 12.78
C SER A 648 34.40 -51.12 13.80
N ARG A 649 33.44 -51.17 14.75
CA ARG A 649 33.35 -50.21 15.87
C ARG A 649 34.02 -50.74 17.14
N LEU A 650 34.26 -52.05 17.22
CA LEU A 650 34.90 -52.73 18.34
C LEU A 650 36.42 -52.86 18.15
N LEU A 651 36.86 -52.94 16.90
CA LEU A 651 38.25 -52.75 16.46
C LEU A 651 38.55 -51.24 16.36
#